data_AF-A0A2H0ILU9-F1
#
_entry.id   AF-A0A2H0ILU9-F1
#
_cell.length_a   1.000
_cell.length_b   1.000
_cell.length_c   1.000
_cell.angle_alpha   90.00
_cell.angle_beta   90.00
_cell.angle_gamma   90.00
#
_symmetry.space_group_name_H-M   'P 1'
#
loop_
_entity.id
_entity.type
_entity.pdbx_description
1 polymer ?
#
loop_
_entity_poly.entity_id
_entity_poly.type
_entity_poly.pdbx_seq_one_letter_code
_entity_poly.pdbx_strand_id
1 'polypeptide(L)'
;MKRTYLLMPLILIFSVISIKLMAQNHSVARQWNDVLLAAIRGDLARPTVHARNLFQISAAMYDAWAIYDDQAATYLTGNSVNGFGCELNNFLPFSNVPLADQRKQAISYAAFRMLLHRFEFAPDRVEIRAMAEAKMQELGYDISITSTNYSTGSPAALGNYIAQCYINYGLQDGANEEFDYVNFYYEPVNDPLAPTSSGNALITDFNRWQPLALSVFIDQSGNVVSDGARDFLGAEWGNVMPFSLTNGDKSNFERDGDAYHVYRDPGSPPYIEDESSVQGQENDYRWNFELVSIWGSHLDPSDGVMWDISPASGGNIESLPTNLAEYRAFYNEREGGDPGQGHSVNPVTNLPYAPNIVPRGDYTRVLAEFWADGPASETPPGHWFTILNYVNDHPLLVKKFKGQGEILDDLEWDIKAYFLLGGAMHDAAITAWGIKGWYDYIRPISAIRAMASKGQSSDPNLPSYNAEQGITLKEGLIELVEAGDPLAGSSNEHVGKIKLYTWRGPDYIQNPEIDEAGVGWILADNWWPYQRPTFVTPPFAGYISGHSTFSRTAAVILAELTGSEFFPGGVGEFIAPKNEFLVFEEGPSVDVTLQWATYRDASDQTSLSRIWGGIHPPADDIPGRIIGEQLAPKVFEFAESYFQGIVTGIDDDDIPELSFGPNPVVNGEDFSIKLPERTYAIQLSFSSIDGSSILNSTIKASQNEVSLATAKLKGVFLVNLRGNNWKKVIKVVVR
;
A
#
# COMPACT_ATOMS: atom_id res chain seq x y z
N MET A 1 -15.96 -18.28 -22.61
CA MET A 1 -16.61 -17.45 -23.65
C MET A 1 -16.83 -16.09 -22.99
N LYS A 2 -15.86 -15.15 -23.14
CA LYS A 2 -15.96 -13.79 -22.59
C LYS A 2 -17.25 -13.18 -23.18
N ARG A 3 -18.33 -13.13 -22.41
CA ARG A 3 -19.47 -12.29 -22.79
C ARG A 3 -18.94 -10.87 -22.76
N THR A 4 -19.15 -10.16 -23.86
CA THR A 4 -19.23 -8.70 -23.90
C THR A 4 -20.27 -8.28 -22.86
N TYR A 5 -19.84 -8.17 -21.62
CA TYR A 5 -20.45 -7.18 -20.77
C TYR A 5 -20.25 -5.86 -21.53
N LEU A 6 -21.32 -5.12 -21.77
CA LEU A 6 -21.18 -3.67 -21.71
C LEU A 6 -20.84 -3.37 -20.24
N LEU A 7 -19.60 -3.68 -19.83
CA LEU A 7 -19.01 -3.19 -18.62
C LEU A 7 -18.89 -1.70 -18.87
N MET A 8 -19.74 -0.91 -18.22
CA MET A 8 -19.32 0.45 -17.91
C MET A 8 -17.94 0.30 -17.26
N PRO A 9 -16.92 1.06 -17.69
CA PRO A 9 -15.72 1.20 -16.88
C PRO A 9 -16.17 1.53 -15.44
N LEU A 10 -15.34 1.27 -14.45
CA LEU A 10 -15.47 1.94 -13.16
C LEU A 10 -15.31 3.45 -13.40
N ILE A 11 -16.34 4.08 -13.98
CA ILE A 11 -16.43 5.51 -14.17
C ILE A 11 -16.84 5.98 -12.79
N LEU A 12 -15.93 6.61 -12.06
CA LEU A 12 -16.36 7.45 -10.97
C LEU A 12 -17.28 8.52 -11.57
N ILE A 13 -18.60 8.31 -11.45
CA ILE A 13 -19.59 9.30 -11.86
C ILE A 13 -19.65 10.33 -10.73
N PHE A 14 -18.73 11.28 -10.76
CA PHE A 14 -18.80 12.44 -9.89
C PHE A 14 -19.93 13.36 -10.37
N SER A 15 -20.87 13.63 -9.48
CA SER A 15 -21.93 14.61 -9.71
C SER A 15 -21.34 16.02 -9.67
N VAL A 16 -20.84 16.49 -10.80
CA VAL A 16 -20.37 17.86 -10.96
C VAL A 16 -21.58 18.80 -10.89
N ILE A 17 -21.70 19.59 -9.81
CA ILE A 17 -22.54 20.79 -9.82
C ILE A 17 -22.13 21.62 -11.03
N SER A 18 -23.07 21.86 -11.95
CA SER A 18 -22.84 22.42 -13.29
C SER A 18 -21.86 23.60 -13.32
N ILE A 19 -20.60 23.30 -13.57
CA ILE A 19 -19.56 24.25 -13.98
C ILE A 19 -19.18 23.85 -15.41
N LYS A 20 -19.16 24.83 -16.31
CA LYS A 20 -18.89 24.65 -17.74
C LYS A 20 -17.65 23.77 -17.94
N LEU A 21 -17.81 22.62 -18.60
CA LEU A 21 -16.71 21.79 -19.09
C LEU A 21 -15.83 22.63 -20.02
N MET A 22 -14.67 23.07 -19.52
CA MET A 22 -13.51 23.23 -20.39
C MET A 22 -12.97 21.82 -20.65
N ALA A 23 -12.72 21.46 -21.91
CA ALA A 23 -11.99 20.24 -22.21
C ALA A 23 -10.60 20.36 -21.56
N GLN A 24 -10.37 19.65 -20.46
CA GLN A 24 -9.09 19.67 -19.76
C GLN A 24 -8.10 18.84 -20.57
N ASN A 25 -7.04 19.49 -21.09
CA ASN A 25 -5.97 18.79 -21.79
C ASN A 25 -5.03 18.17 -20.75
N HIS A 26 -5.18 16.88 -20.48
CA HIS A 26 -4.28 16.13 -19.60
C HIS A 26 -2.83 16.18 -20.09
N SER A 27 -1.87 16.27 -19.16
CA SER A 27 -0.45 16.18 -19.48
C SER A 27 -0.10 14.83 -20.12
N VAL A 28 1.05 14.75 -20.83
CA VAL A 28 1.47 13.48 -21.42
C VAL A 28 1.75 12.42 -20.35
N ALA A 29 2.20 12.81 -19.16
CA ALA A 29 2.39 11.90 -18.03
C ALA A 29 1.06 11.35 -17.54
N ARG A 30 0.04 12.20 -17.37
CA ARG A 30 -1.33 11.80 -17.00
C ARG A 30 -1.94 10.83 -18.02
N GLN A 31 -1.71 11.07 -19.32
CA GLN A 31 -2.17 10.18 -20.39
C GLN A 31 -1.47 8.81 -20.39
N TRP A 32 -0.17 8.75 -20.13
CA TRP A 32 0.54 7.48 -20.00
C TRP A 32 0.19 6.73 -18.72
N ASN A 33 -0.12 7.46 -17.64
CA ASN A 33 -0.66 6.86 -16.43
C ASN A 33 -2.03 6.22 -16.66
N ASP A 34 -2.93 6.81 -17.47
CA ASP A 34 -4.18 6.14 -17.87
C ASP A 34 -3.92 4.81 -18.59
N VAL A 35 -2.94 4.77 -19.51
CA VAL A 35 -2.56 3.53 -20.20
C VAL A 35 -1.96 2.52 -19.24
N LEU A 36 -1.15 2.95 -18.27
CA LEU A 36 -0.58 2.08 -17.25
C LEU A 36 -1.65 1.49 -16.33
N LEU A 37 -2.58 2.30 -15.81
CA LEU A 37 -3.68 1.81 -15.00
C LEU A 37 -4.56 0.84 -15.80
N ALA A 38 -4.87 1.15 -17.06
CA ALA A 38 -5.58 0.22 -17.94
C ALA A 38 -4.81 -1.09 -18.19
N ALA A 39 -3.48 -1.03 -18.30
CA ALA A 39 -2.64 -2.22 -18.43
C ALA A 39 -2.68 -3.10 -17.18
N ILE A 40 -2.67 -2.49 -15.99
CA ILE A 40 -2.81 -3.19 -14.70
C ILE A 40 -4.16 -3.89 -14.59
N ARG A 41 -5.26 -3.23 -15.01
CA ARG A 41 -6.60 -3.87 -15.04
C ARG A 41 -6.65 -5.09 -15.98
N GLY A 42 -5.84 -5.10 -17.03
CA GLY A 42 -5.71 -6.21 -17.98
C GLY A 42 -4.67 -7.27 -17.59
N ASP A 43 -4.07 -7.15 -16.40
CA ASP A 43 -3.08 -8.07 -15.88
C ASP A 43 -3.63 -8.94 -14.73
N LEU A 44 -2.89 -9.98 -14.34
CA LEU A 44 -3.17 -10.75 -13.12
C LEU A 44 -3.08 -9.85 -11.88
N ALA A 45 -3.90 -10.11 -10.86
CA ALA A 45 -3.87 -9.34 -9.61
C ALA A 45 -2.58 -9.57 -8.82
N ARG A 46 -1.57 -8.72 -9.05
CA ARG A 46 -0.23 -8.83 -8.48
C ARG A 46 0.20 -7.52 -7.81
N PRO A 47 -0.32 -7.17 -6.62
CA PRO A 47 -0.11 -5.86 -5.99
C PRO A 47 1.37 -5.48 -5.84
N THR A 48 2.25 -6.43 -5.55
CA THR A 48 3.70 -6.20 -5.47
C THR A 48 4.32 -5.82 -6.82
N VAL A 49 4.02 -6.60 -7.85
CA VAL A 49 4.45 -6.35 -9.24
C VAL A 49 3.88 -5.02 -9.76
N HIS A 50 2.62 -4.73 -9.45
CA HIS A 50 1.95 -3.51 -9.87
C HIS A 50 2.53 -2.26 -9.19
N ALA A 51 2.80 -2.31 -7.88
CA ALA A 51 3.48 -1.23 -7.17
C ALA A 51 4.87 -0.94 -7.78
N ARG A 52 5.64 -1.99 -8.09
CA ARG A 52 6.93 -1.88 -8.78
C ARG A 52 6.80 -1.29 -10.19
N ASN A 53 5.80 -1.72 -10.97
CA ASN A 53 5.57 -1.20 -12.32
C ASN A 53 5.14 0.27 -12.29
N LEU A 54 4.25 0.66 -11.37
CA LEU A 54 3.85 2.05 -11.12
C LEU A 54 5.06 2.91 -10.79
N PHE A 55 5.96 2.44 -9.92
CA PHE A 55 7.19 3.13 -9.60
C PHE A 55 8.12 3.28 -10.80
N GLN A 56 8.58 2.17 -11.39
CA GLN A 56 9.66 2.22 -12.37
C GLN A 56 9.25 2.91 -13.67
N ILE A 57 7.97 2.83 -14.06
CA ILE A 57 7.46 3.60 -15.21
C ILE A 57 7.39 5.08 -14.87
N SER A 58 6.93 5.44 -13.67
CA SER A 58 6.90 6.84 -13.22
C SER A 58 8.31 7.44 -13.09
N ALA A 59 9.27 6.66 -12.60
CA ALA A 59 10.69 7.03 -12.51
C ALA A 59 11.33 7.17 -13.90
N ALA A 60 11.00 6.30 -14.86
CA ALA A 60 11.44 6.46 -16.24
C ALA A 60 10.88 7.73 -16.90
N MET A 61 9.61 8.07 -16.65
CA MET A 61 9.03 9.34 -17.09
C MET A 61 9.70 10.53 -16.41
N TYR A 62 9.98 10.42 -15.10
CA TYR A 62 10.69 11.44 -14.33
C TYR A 62 12.10 11.70 -14.88
N ASP A 63 12.90 10.67 -15.14
CA ASP A 63 14.24 10.82 -15.74
C ASP A 63 14.17 11.49 -17.12
N ALA A 64 13.19 11.08 -17.93
CA ALA A 64 12.97 11.68 -19.24
C ALA A 64 12.56 13.17 -19.16
N TRP A 65 11.90 13.58 -18.07
CA TRP A 65 11.59 14.98 -17.79
C TRP A 65 12.81 15.74 -17.25
N ALA A 66 13.51 15.18 -16.27
CA ALA A 66 14.61 15.80 -15.53
C ALA A 66 15.84 16.08 -16.42
N ILE A 67 16.12 15.25 -17.43
CA ILE A 67 17.23 15.50 -18.39
C ILE A 67 17.07 16.83 -19.15
N TYR A 68 15.86 17.33 -19.29
CA TYR A 68 15.56 18.62 -19.93
C TYR A 68 15.35 19.75 -18.92
N ASP A 69 15.46 19.47 -17.63
CA ASP A 69 15.26 20.44 -16.56
C ASP A 69 16.60 20.98 -16.06
N ASP A 70 16.65 22.28 -15.75
CA ASP A 70 17.89 22.93 -15.33
C ASP A 70 18.22 22.72 -13.84
N GLN A 71 17.26 22.23 -13.06
CA GLN A 71 17.39 22.06 -11.60
C GLN A 71 17.34 20.58 -11.19
N ALA A 72 16.43 19.80 -11.75
CA ALA A 72 16.18 18.44 -11.29
C ALA A 72 17.35 17.49 -11.62
N ALA A 73 17.62 16.55 -10.71
CA ALA A 73 18.47 15.40 -10.97
C ALA A 73 17.62 14.20 -11.39
N THR A 74 18.14 13.38 -12.31
CA THR A 74 17.59 12.06 -12.64
C THR A 74 17.73 11.09 -11.46
N TYR A 75 16.85 10.09 -11.39
CA TYR A 75 16.92 8.97 -10.46
C TYR A 75 17.97 7.95 -10.90
N LEU A 76 17.68 7.17 -11.95
CA LEU A 76 18.55 6.09 -12.40
C LEU A 76 19.48 6.53 -13.55
N THR A 77 18.93 7.26 -14.52
CA THR A 77 19.64 7.58 -15.76
C THR A 77 20.77 8.58 -15.51
N GLY A 78 22.03 8.15 -15.65
CA GLY A 78 23.21 8.95 -15.32
C GLY A 78 23.76 8.71 -13.92
N ASN A 79 23.12 7.84 -13.13
CA ASN A 79 23.50 7.53 -11.76
C ASN A 79 23.73 6.03 -11.54
N SER A 80 24.16 5.70 -10.32
CA SER A 80 24.15 4.35 -9.78
C SER A 80 23.10 4.29 -8.67
N VAL A 81 22.21 3.30 -8.73
CA VAL A 81 21.14 3.08 -7.76
C VAL A 81 21.20 1.63 -7.33
N ASN A 82 21.27 1.37 -6.01
CA ASN A 82 21.31 0.01 -5.45
C ASN A 82 22.40 -0.88 -6.11
N GLY A 83 23.57 -0.30 -6.39
CA GLY A 83 24.68 -0.97 -7.06
C GLY A 83 24.54 -1.18 -8.58
N PHE A 84 23.47 -0.70 -9.21
CA PHE A 84 23.28 -0.74 -10.66
C PHE A 84 23.48 0.64 -11.29
N GLY A 85 24.41 0.74 -12.25
CA GLY A 85 24.71 1.98 -12.97
C GLY A 85 24.04 2.06 -14.34
N CYS A 86 23.48 3.23 -14.67
CA CYS A 86 23.07 3.59 -16.03
C CYS A 86 23.82 4.85 -16.46
N GLU A 87 24.74 4.75 -17.42
CA GLU A 87 25.52 5.90 -17.86
C GLU A 87 24.66 6.90 -18.65
N LEU A 88 24.89 8.20 -18.49
CA LEU A 88 24.29 9.23 -19.34
C LEU A 88 25.40 10.01 -20.03
N ASN A 89 25.53 9.78 -21.34
CA ASN A 89 26.43 10.57 -22.18
C ASN A 89 25.84 11.96 -22.44
N ASN A 90 26.69 12.89 -22.86
CA ASN A 90 26.25 14.26 -23.17
C ASN A 90 25.09 14.23 -24.19
N PHE A 91 23.93 14.74 -23.77
CA PHE A 91 22.73 14.86 -24.60
C PHE A 91 22.53 16.32 -24.97
N LEU A 92 22.45 16.59 -26.27
CA LEU A 92 22.17 17.92 -26.81
C LEU A 92 20.83 17.87 -27.55
N PRO A 93 19.75 18.46 -26.99
CA PRO A 93 18.46 18.54 -27.67
C PRO A 93 18.57 19.24 -29.03
N PHE A 94 17.66 18.94 -29.94
CA PHE A 94 17.57 19.64 -31.23
C PHE A 94 17.26 21.12 -31.02
N SER A 95 18.10 22.01 -31.52
CA SER A 95 17.95 23.46 -31.33
C SER A 95 16.77 24.07 -32.10
N ASN A 96 16.24 23.36 -33.11
CA ASN A 96 15.15 23.80 -33.96
C ASN A 96 13.77 23.23 -33.56
N VAL A 97 13.69 22.47 -32.47
CA VAL A 97 12.43 21.90 -31.94
C VAL A 97 12.21 22.41 -30.52
N PRO A 98 11.00 22.85 -30.12
CA PRO A 98 10.75 23.26 -28.75
C PRO A 98 11.12 22.18 -27.74
N LEU A 99 11.83 22.56 -26.66
CA LEU A 99 12.25 21.60 -25.61
C LEU A 99 11.05 20.86 -25.00
N ALA A 100 9.91 21.54 -24.83
CA ALA A 100 8.70 20.93 -24.30
C ALA A 100 8.19 19.77 -25.18
N ASP A 101 8.28 19.88 -26.51
CA ASP A 101 7.82 18.82 -27.42
C ASP A 101 8.80 17.65 -27.46
N GLN A 102 10.11 17.94 -27.38
CA GLN A 102 11.15 16.93 -27.26
C GLN A 102 11.02 16.16 -25.95
N ARG A 103 10.79 16.86 -24.83
CA ARG A 103 10.56 16.28 -23.51
C ARG A 103 9.34 15.35 -23.52
N LYS A 104 8.21 15.78 -24.09
CA LYS A 104 7.00 14.95 -24.24
C LYS A 104 7.26 13.68 -25.06
N GLN A 105 8.05 13.80 -26.12
CA GLN A 105 8.43 12.65 -26.94
C GLN A 105 9.31 11.67 -26.15
N ALA A 106 10.34 12.14 -25.45
CA ALA A 106 11.20 11.27 -24.63
C ALA A 106 10.40 10.52 -23.55
N ILE A 107 9.54 11.22 -22.81
CA ILE A 107 8.62 10.62 -21.82
C ILE A 107 7.77 9.52 -22.45
N SER A 108 7.22 9.79 -23.64
CA SER A 108 6.33 8.84 -24.31
C SER A 108 7.02 7.57 -24.78
N TYR A 109 8.23 7.69 -25.35
CA TYR A 109 9.00 6.50 -25.73
C TYR A 109 9.46 5.71 -24.49
N ALA A 110 9.81 6.37 -23.39
CA ALA A 110 10.17 5.70 -22.15
C ALA A 110 9.00 4.87 -21.59
N ALA A 111 7.83 5.50 -21.42
CA ALA A 111 6.62 4.84 -20.95
C ALA A 111 6.16 3.71 -21.88
N PHE A 112 6.12 3.97 -23.20
CA PHE A 112 5.73 2.99 -24.21
C PHE A 112 6.57 1.71 -24.16
N ARG A 113 7.90 1.84 -24.12
CA ARG A 113 8.80 0.68 -24.10
C ARG A 113 8.70 -0.11 -22.80
N MET A 114 8.60 0.58 -21.67
CA MET A 114 8.39 -0.07 -20.37
C MET A 114 7.06 -0.83 -20.34
N LEU A 115 5.96 -0.23 -20.79
CA LEU A 115 4.65 -0.88 -20.83
C LEU A 115 4.67 -2.15 -21.70
N LEU A 116 5.28 -2.10 -22.88
CA LEU A 116 5.37 -3.28 -23.74
C LEU A 116 6.18 -4.41 -23.11
N HIS A 117 7.20 -4.09 -22.31
CA HIS A 117 8.02 -5.08 -21.60
C HIS A 117 7.28 -5.66 -20.39
N ARG A 118 6.81 -4.80 -19.47
CA ARG A 118 6.18 -5.22 -18.20
C ARG A 118 4.93 -6.07 -18.39
N PHE A 119 4.18 -5.85 -19.47
CA PHE A 119 2.91 -6.51 -19.73
C PHE A 119 2.99 -7.50 -20.92
N GLU A 120 4.20 -7.94 -21.30
CA GLU A 120 4.39 -8.90 -22.40
C GLU A 120 3.67 -10.23 -22.16
N PHE A 121 3.59 -10.65 -20.89
CA PHE A 121 2.96 -11.90 -20.46
C PHE A 121 1.61 -11.73 -19.77
N ALA A 122 1.06 -10.51 -19.75
CA ALA A 122 -0.27 -10.25 -19.17
C ALA A 122 -1.37 -11.00 -19.94
N PRO A 123 -2.46 -11.44 -19.28
CA PRO A 123 -3.63 -12.04 -19.92
C PRO A 123 -4.16 -11.26 -21.12
N ASP A 124 -4.36 -9.93 -20.98
CA ASP A 124 -4.89 -9.06 -22.04
C ASP A 124 -3.77 -8.30 -22.81
N ARG A 125 -2.58 -8.92 -22.94
CA ARG A 125 -1.40 -8.30 -23.61
C ARG A 125 -1.65 -7.72 -25.00
N VAL A 126 -2.60 -8.27 -25.77
CA VAL A 126 -2.89 -7.81 -27.14
C VAL A 126 -3.60 -6.47 -27.09
N GLU A 127 -4.62 -6.36 -26.23
CA GLU A 127 -5.36 -5.14 -25.96
C GLU A 127 -4.46 -4.07 -25.34
N ILE A 128 -3.62 -4.46 -24.36
CA ILE A 128 -2.65 -3.56 -23.71
C ILE A 128 -1.69 -2.95 -24.74
N ARG A 129 -1.09 -3.80 -25.60
CA ARG A 129 -0.22 -3.34 -26.69
C ARG A 129 -0.95 -2.40 -27.64
N ALA A 130 -2.18 -2.75 -28.05
CA ALA A 130 -2.97 -1.93 -28.95
C ALA A 130 -3.29 -0.55 -28.35
N MET A 131 -3.61 -0.46 -27.04
CA MET A 131 -3.82 0.80 -26.34
C MET A 131 -2.57 1.67 -26.32
N ALA A 132 -1.41 1.07 -26.03
CA ALA A 132 -0.13 1.78 -26.02
C ALA A 132 0.29 2.28 -27.42
N GLU A 133 0.09 1.48 -28.46
CA GLU A 133 0.36 1.85 -29.86
C GLU A 133 -0.61 2.95 -30.34
N ALA A 134 -1.89 2.86 -29.98
CA ALA A 134 -2.87 3.89 -30.28
C ALA A 134 -2.51 5.23 -29.63
N LYS A 135 -2.01 5.21 -28.38
CA LYS A 135 -1.52 6.41 -27.70
C LYS A 135 -0.32 7.03 -28.43
N MET A 136 0.64 6.23 -28.89
CA MET A 136 1.75 6.74 -29.71
C MET A 136 1.27 7.36 -31.03
N GLN A 137 0.28 6.73 -31.68
CA GLN A 137 -0.31 7.25 -32.91
C GLN A 137 -1.05 8.57 -32.68
N GLU A 138 -1.84 8.68 -31.61
CA GLU A 138 -2.54 9.90 -31.19
C GLU A 138 -1.56 11.06 -30.98
N LEU A 139 -0.41 10.79 -30.36
CA LEU A 139 0.66 11.76 -30.14
C LEU A 139 1.52 12.05 -31.39
N GLY A 140 1.30 11.31 -32.49
CA GLY A 140 2.02 11.48 -33.75
C GLY A 140 3.45 10.93 -33.75
N TYR A 141 3.75 9.93 -32.92
CA TYR A 141 5.09 9.34 -32.79
C TYR A 141 5.25 8.02 -33.56
N ASP A 142 6.41 7.85 -34.20
CA ASP A 142 6.74 6.66 -35.00
C ASP A 142 7.27 5.51 -34.12
N ILE A 143 6.41 4.53 -33.85
CA ILE A 143 6.73 3.36 -33.01
C ILE A 143 7.85 2.48 -33.58
N SER A 144 8.19 2.62 -34.88
CA SER A 144 9.28 1.87 -35.51
C SER A 144 10.68 2.35 -35.08
N ILE A 145 10.77 3.53 -34.45
CA ILE A 145 12.02 4.04 -33.87
C ILE A 145 12.35 3.26 -32.60
N THR A 146 13.28 2.31 -32.71
CA THR A 146 13.77 1.46 -31.61
C THR A 146 15.20 1.78 -31.18
N SER A 147 15.88 2.69 -31.87
CA SER A 147 17.25 3.05 -31.54
C SER A 147 17.34 3.58 -30.11
N THR A 148 18.35 3.16 -29.36
CA THR A 148 18.74 3.72 -28.05
C THR A 148 19.90 4.71 -28.19
N ASN A 149 20.35 4.99 -29.41
CA ASN A 149 21.46 5.90 -29.65
C ASN A 149 20.96 7.36 -29.74
N TYR A 150 20.97 8.03 -28.59
CA TYR A 150 20.56 9.43 -28.44
C TYR A 150 21.68 10.44 -28.72
N SER A 151 22.87 10.02 -29.15
CA SER A 151 24.03 10.91 -29.39
C SER A 151 23.77 12.01 -30.44
N THR A 152 22.75 11.83 -31.27
CA THR A 152 22.32 12.81 -32.28
C THR A 152 21.35 13.86 -31.74
N GLY A 153 20.91 13.75 -30.48
CA GLY A 153 19.90 14.61 -29.89
C GLY A 153 18.46 14.10 -30.02
N SER A 154 18.26 12.87 -30.54
CA SER A 154 16.92 12.30 -30.74
C SER A 154 16.17 12.03 -29.42
N PRO A 155 15.01 12.67 -29.17
CA PRO A 155 14.22 12.42 -27.97
C PRO A 155 13.61 11.02 -27.93
N ALA A 156 13.20 10.50 -29.09
CA ALA A 156 12.72 9.12 -29.21
C ALA A 156 13.81 8.11 -28.80
N ALA A 157 15.04 8.32 -29.27
CA ALA A 157 16.15 7.44 -28.90
C ALA A 157 16.55 7.57 -27.42
N LEU A 158 16.44 8.79 -26.86
CA LEU A 158 16.65 9.02 -25.43
C LEU A 158 15.59 8.28 -24.59
N GLY A 159 14.31 8.39 -24.94
CA GLY A 159 13.24 7.67 -24.24
C GLY A 159 13.41 6.15 -24.31
N ASN A 160 13.76 5.61 -25.48
CA ASN A 160 14.10 4.18 -25.61
C ASN A 160 15.28 3.77 -24.72
N TYR A 161 16.32 4.60 -24.64
CA TYR A 161 17.49 4.33 -23.79
C TYR A 161 17.13 4.32 -22.30
N ILE A 162 16.36 5.31 -21.84
CA ILE A 162 15.87 5.39 -20.46
C ILE A 162 15.09 4.12 -20.12
N ALA A 163 14.12 3.73 -20.96
CA ALA A 163 13.38 2.48 -20.76
C ALA A 163 14.32 1.26 -20.68
N GLN A 164 15.33 1.17 -21.54
CA GLN A 164 16.29 0.07 -21.50
C GLN A 164 17.05 0.03 -20.16
N CYS A 165 17.40 1.19 -19.59
CA CYS A 165 18.04 1.23 -18.27
C CYS A 165 17.13 0.69 -17.17
N TYR A 166 15.85 1.08 -17.14
CA TYR A 166 14.90 0.57 -16.14
C TYR A 166 14.53 -0.90 -16.34
N ILE A 167 14.47 -1.38 -17.59
CA ILE A 167 14.30 -2.80 -17.91
C ILE A 167 15.50 -3.59 -17.36
N ASN A 168 16.72 -3.16 -17.67
CA ASN A 168 17.92 -3.83 -17.20
C ASN A 168 18.04 -3.81 -15.67
N TYR A 169 17.72 -2.69 -15.03
CA TYR A 169 17.67 -2.59 -13.57
C TYR A 169 16.68 -3.59 -12.99
N GLY A 170 15.46 -3.64 -13.55
CA GLY A 170 14.41 -4.52 -13.08
C GLY A 170 14.72 -6.01 -13.20
N LEU A 171 15.50 -6.43 -14.19
CA LEU A 171 15.87 -7.85 -14.34
C LEU A 171 16.80 -8.37 -13.23
N GLN A 172 17.33 -7.48 -12.38
CA GLN A 172 18.27 -7.82 -11.30
C GLN A 172 17.95 -7.14 -9.97
N ASP A 173 16.76 -6.55 -9.83
CA ASP A 173 16.36 -5.83 -8.61
C ASP A 173 15.82 -6.75 -7.50
N GLY A 174 15.94 -8.08 -7.66
CA GLY A 174 15.46 -9.08 -6.71
C GLY A 174 14.02 -9.52 -6.93
N ALA A 175 13.27 -8.93 -7.88
CA ALA A 175 11.86 -9.29 -8.13
C ALA A 175 11.66 -10.64 -8.84
N ASN A 176 12.74 -11.25 -9.34
CA ASN A 176 12.68 -12.50 -10.12
C ASN A 176 11.81 -12.44 -11.38
N GLU A 177 11.84 -11.30 -12.08
CA GLU A 177 10.98 -11.02 -13.23
C GLU A 177 11.15 -12.02 -14.40
N GLU A 178 12.37 -12.48 -14.68
CA GLU A 178 12.64 -13.42 -15.78
C GLU A 178 11.89 -14.76 -15.61
N PHE A 179 11.57 -15.12 -14.36
CA PHE A 179 10.85 -16.35 -14.00
C PHE A 179 9.43 -16.05 -13.50
N ASP A 180 8.81 -14.98 -13.97
CA ASP A 180 7.43 -14.58 -13.63
C ASP A 180 7.20 -14.39 -12.13
N TYR A 181 8.18 -13.83 -11.43
CA TYR A 181 8.08 -13.40 -10.04
C TYR A 181 7.78 -14.53 -9.04
N VAL A 182 8.08 -15.79 -9.41
CA VAL A 182 7.90 -16.95 -8.52
C VAL A 182 8.84 -16.87 -7.32
N ASN A 183 8.43 -17.46 -6.19
CA ASN A 183 9.29 -17.62 -5.02
C ASN A 183 10.46 -18.55 -5.35
N PHE A 184 11.63 -18.30 -4.76
CA PHE A 184 12.79 -19.18 -4.92
C PHE A 184 12.79 -20.36 -3.95
N TYR A 185 12.28 -20.16 -2.73
CA TYR A 185 12.42 -21.12 -1.63
C TYR A 185 11.22 -21.18 -0.66
N TYR A 186 10.33 -20.20 -0.66
CA TYR A 186 9.16 -20.25 0.23
C TYR A 186 8.25 -21.44 -0.12
N GLU A 187 7.90 -22.22 0.91
CA GLU A 187 6.90 -23.28 0.87
C GLU A 187 5.95 -23.17 2.08
N PRO A 188 4.62 -23.35 1.89
CA PRO A 188 3.67 -23.30 3.00
C PRO A 188 3.83 -24.52 3.92
N VAL A 189 3.71 -24.31 5.22
CA VAL A 189 3.76 -25.41 6.22
C VAL A 189 2.44 -26.17 6.31
N ASN A 190 1.31 -25.48 6.10
CA ASN A 190 -0.01 -26.09 6.19
C ASN A 190 -0.49 -26.62 4.84
N ASP A 191 -1.13 -27.78 4.88
CA ASP A 191 -1.85 -28.33 3.71
C ASP A 191 -3.00 -27.41 3.27
N PRO A 192 -3.30 -27.31 1.96
CA PRO A 192 -4.35 -26.44 1.46
C PRO A 192 -5.74 -26.73 2.03
N LEU A 193 -6.48 -25.67 2.37
CA LEU A 193 -7.88 -25.73 2.77
C LEU A 193 -8.79 -25.61 1.53
N ALA A 194 -9.71 -26.55 1.34
CA ALA A 194 -10.80 -26.41 0.37
C ALA A 194 -12.03 -25.78 1.06
N PRO A 195 -12.40 -24.52 0.77
CA PRO A 195 -13.48 -23.83 1.50
C PRO A 195 -14.87 -24.47 1.35
N THR A 196 -15.09 -25.22 0.26
CA THR A 196 -16.31 -26.00 0.02
C THR A 196 -16.42 -27.24 0.91
N SER A 197 -15.33 -27.65 1.54
CA SER A 197 -15.31 -28.72 2.54
C SER A 197 -15.55 -28.14 3.93
N SER A 198 -16.22 -28.92 4.77
CA SER A 198 -16.56 -28.53 6.14
C SER A 198 -15.36 -28.68 7.08
N GLY A 199 -15.07 -27.64 7.86
CA GLY A 199 -14.08 -27.61 8.92
C GLY A 199 -12.64 -27.41 8.44
N ASN A 200 -11.70 -27.47 9.37
CA ASN A 200 -10.25 -27.38 9.10
C ASN A 200 -9.45 -28.21 10.13
N ALA A 201 -9.90 -29.44 10.38
CA ALA A 201 -9.35 -30.27 11.46
C ALA A 201 -7.91 -30.78 11.23
N LEU A 202 -7.43 -30.73 9.98
CA LEU A 202 -6.12 -31.23 9.58
C LEU A 202 -5.01 -30.16 9.59
N ILE A 203 -5.34 -28.90 9.89
CA ILE A 203 -4.32 -27.87 10.03
C ILE A 203 -3.29 -28.26 11.10
N THR A 204 -2.02 -28.06 10.79
CA THR A 204 -0.91 -28.48 11.66
C THR A 204 -0.34 -27.32 12.46
N ASP A 205 -0.40 -26.10 11.92
CA ASP A 205 0.10 -24.89 12.55
C ASP A 205 -0.97 -23.78 12.49
N PHE A 206 -1.43 -23.34 13.66
CA PHE A 206 -2.48 -22.34 13.80
C PHE A 206 -1.97 -20.91 13.57
N ASN A 207 -0.66 -20.70 13.58
CA ASN A 207 -0.06 -19.38 13.44
C ASN A 207 0.44 -19.13 12.02
N ARG A 208 0.61 -20.19 11.21
CA ARG A 208 1.15 -20.12 9.85
C ARG A 208 0.07 -20.10 8.77
N TRP A 209 0.38 -19.45 7.65
CA TRP A 209 -0.53 -19.31 6.53
C TRP A 209 -0.91 -20.68 5.97
N GLN A 210 -2.13 -20.74 5.44
CA GLN A 210 -2.67 -21.93 4.82
C GLN A 210 -3.21 -21.53 3.44
N PRO A 211 -2.68 -22.12 2.35
CA PRO A 211 -3.18 -21.85 1.02
C PRO A 211 -4.62 -22.37 0.87
N LEU A 212 -5.40 -21.75 -0.02
CA LEU A 212 -6.73 -22.23 -0.35
C LEU A 212 -6.72 -23.01 -1.67
N ALA A 213 -7.44 -24.12 -1.71
CA ALA A 213 -7.68 -24.91 -2.92
C ALA A 213 -9.09 -24.65 -3.45
N LEU A 214 -9.20 -23.92 -4.56
CA LEU A 214 -10.48 -23.61 -5.21
C LEU A 214 -10.66 -24.42 -6.49
N SER A 215 -11.90 -24.78 -6.82
CA SER A 215 -12.24 -25.43 -8.10
C SER A 215 -12.12 -24.49 -9.30
N VAL A 216 -12.31 -23.19 -9.07
CA VAL A 216 -12.02 -22.10 -9.99
C VAL A 216 -11.52 -20.93 -9.15
N PHE A 217 -10.34 -20.41 -9.46
CA PHE A 217 -9.86 -19.18 -8.89
C PHE A 217 -10.04 -18.05 -9.91
N ILE A 218 -10.69 -16.97 -9.51
CA ILE A 218 -10.76 -15.74 -10.30
C ILE A 218 -10.04 -14.70 -9.45
N ASP A 219 -8.96 -14.13 -9.97
CA ASP A 219 -8.19 -13.15 -9.21
C ASP A 219 -8.96 -11.83 -9.01
N GLN A 220 -8.37 -10.92 -8.23
CA GLN A 220 -8.97 -9.60 -7.97
C GLN A 220 -9.21 -8.82 -9.27
N SER A 221 -8.45 -9.06 -10.33
CA SER A 221 -8.59 -8.42 -11.65
C SER A 221 -9.55 -9.18 -12.59
N GLY A 222 -10.26 -10.20 -12.11
CA GLY A 222 -11.26 -10.93 -12.89
C GLY A 222 -10.68 -12.02 -13.82
N ASN A 223 -9.39 -12.35 -13.73
CA ASN A 223 -8.77 -13.38 -14.56
C ASN A 223 -8.99 -14.76 -13.97
N VAL A 224 -9.35 -15.73 -14.81
CA VAL A 224 -9.39 -17.15 -14.40
C VAL A 224 -7.97 -17.66 -14.26
N VAL A 225 -7.58 -17.95 -13.03
CA VAL A 225 -6.32 -18.61 -12.70
C VAL A 225 -6.66 -20.06 -12.35
N SER A 226 -5.87 -21.03 -12.79
CA SER A 226 -6.17 -22.47 -12.77
C SER A 226 -6.74 -23.00 -11.43
N ASP A 227 -7.42 -24.14 -11.49
CA ASP A 227 -7.90 -24.87 -10.32
C ASP A 227 -6.75 -25.37 -9.43
N GLY A 228 -7.02 -25.52 -8.13
CA GLY A 228 -6.07 -26.03 -7.15
C GLY A 228 -5.58 -25.02 -6.12
N ALA A 229 -4.56 -25.42 -5.37
CA ALA A 229 -3.92 -24.57 -4.37
C ALA A 229 -3.08 -23.48 -5.04
N ARG A 230 -3.00 -22.31 -4.40
CA ARG A 230 -2.21 -21.18 -4.86
C ARG A 230 -0.93 -21.06 -4.04
N ASP A 231 0.19 -20.89 -4.73
CA ASP A 231 1.44 -20.49 -4.11
C ASP A 231 1.32 -19.07 -3.54
N PHE A 232 2.14 -18.78 -2.54
CA PHE A 232 2.20 -17.45 -1.95
C PHE A 232 2.70 -16.45 -3.00
N LEU A 233 1.92 -15.42 -3.31
CA LEU A 233 2.36 -14.36 -4.21
C LEU A 233 3.41 -13.47 -3.54
N GLY A 234 4.69 -13.68 -3.89
CA GLY A 234 5.81 -12.81 -3.50
C GLY A 234 6.23 -12.94 -2.03
N ALA A 235 6.27 -14.15 -1.46
CA ALA A 235 6.70 -14.35 -0.07
C ALA A 235 8.09 -13.76 0.22
N GLU A 236 8.91 -13.60 -0.80
CA GLU A 236 10.29 -13.13 -0.69
C GLU A 236 10.45 -11.67 -1.12
N TRP A 237 9.34 -10.93 -1.32
CA TRP A 237 9.38 -9.58 -1.91
C TRP A 237 10.13 -8.55 -1.04
N GLY A 238 10.36 -8.84 0.24
CA GLY A 238 11.26 -8.06 1.08
C GLY A 238 12.69 -7.98 0.53
N ASN A 239 13.09 -8.92 -0.34
CA ASN A 239 14.41 -8.96 -0.97
C ASN A 239 14.52 -8.09 -2.23
N VAL A 240 13.42 -7.47 -2.67
CA VAL A 240 13.44 -6.52 -3.79
C VAL A 240 14.10 -5.21 -3.37
N MET A 241 14.91 -4.63 -4.25
CA MET A 241 15.61 -3.38 -3.99
C MET A 241 14.64 -2.21 -3.78
N PRO A 242 14.77 -1.44 -2.68
CA PRO A 242 13.84 -0.36 -2.34
C PRO A 242 14.12 0.93 -3.10
N PHE A 243 13.15 1.85 -3.04
CA PHE A 243 13.26 3.21 -3.54
C PHE A 243 13.99 4.12 -2.54
N SER A 244 13.48 4.26 -1.31
CA SER A 244 14.01 5.16 -0.28
C SER A 244 14.49 4.45 0.98
N LEU A 245 14.12 3.18 1.18
CA LEU A 245 14.53 2.42 2.37
C LEU A 245 16.03 2.11 2.35
N THR A 246 16.65 2.11 3.52
CA THR A 246 18.10 1.86 3.68
C THR A 246 18.35 0.67 4.58
N ASN A 247 19.62 0.24 4.72
CA ASN A 247 19.94 -0.87 5.64
C ASN A 247 19.57 -0.57 7.10
N GLY A 248 19.51 0.71 7.50
CA GLY A 248 19.07 1.12 8.83
C GLY A 248 17.58 0.86 9.12
N ASP A 249 16.75 0.64 8.09
CA ASP A 249 15.34 0.28 8.26
C ASP A 249 15.10 -1.24 8.22
N LYS A 250 16.16 -2.03 7.92
CA LYS A 250 16.07 -3.45 7.61
C LYS A 250 16.52 -4.31 8.78
N SER A 251 15.69 -5.28 9.13
CA SER A 251 16.03 -6.43 9.94
C SER A 251 16.24 -7.64 9.02
N ASN A 252 17.36 -8.36 9.21
CA ASN A 252 17.65 -9.58 8.45
C ASN A 252 17.29 -10.80 9.29
N PHE A 253 16.46 -11.66 8.72
CA PHE A 253 16.06 -12.93 9.31
C PHE A 253 16.48 -14.09 8.41
N GLU A 254 16.51 -15.28 8.98
CA GLU A 254 16.85 -16.51 8.28
C GLU A 254 15.89 -17.62 8.72
N ARG A 255 15.37 -18.39 7.75
CA ARG A 255 14.60 -19.62 7.99
C ARG A 255 15.13 -20.68 7.05
N ASP A 256 15.53 -21.82 7.61
CA ASP A 256 16.03 -22.98 6.86
C ASP A 256 17.22 -22.69 5.93
N GLY A 257 18.00 -21.64 6.23
CA GLY A 257 19.15 -21.18 5.45
C GLY A 257 18.82 -20.10 4.42
N ASP A 258 17.55 -19.74 4.26
CA ASP A 258 17.09 -18.71 3.33
C ASP A 258 16.86 -17.36 4.03
N ALA A 259 17.28 -16.29 3.36
CA ALA A 259 17.30 -14.94 3.92
C ALA A 259 16.00 -14.17 3.66
N TYR A 260 15.39 -13.66 4.73
CA TYR A 260 14.22 -12.78 4.68
C TYR A 260 14.60 -11.38 5.15
N HIS A 261 14.35 -10.39 4.31
CA HIS A 261 14.54 -8.98 4.64
C HIS A 261 13.22 -8.35 5.07
N VAL A 262 13.18 -7.84 6.31
CA VAL A 262 12.00 -7.22 6.89
C VAL A 262 12.32 -5.76 7.17
N TYR A 263 11.70 -4.86 6.41
CA TYR A 263 11.80 -3.43 6.62
C TYR A 263 10.75 -2.99 7.63
N ARG A 264 11.09 -2.03 8.51
CA ARG A 264 10.17 -1.49 9.54
C ARG A 264 9.47 -2.58 10.35
N ASP A 265 10.23 -3.56 10.82
CA ASP A 265 9.70 -4.73 11.55
C ASP A 265 8.82 -4.32 12.75
N PRO A 266 7.50 -4.62 12.73
CA PRO A 266 6.60 -4.29 13.83
C PRO A 266 6.69 -5.28 15.00
N GLY A 267 7.46 -6.36 14.87
CA GLY A 267 7.46 -7.47 15.82
C GLY A 267 6.34 -8.48 15.54
N SER A 268 6.33 -9.55 16.34
CA SER A 268 5.42 -10.68 16.15
C SER A 268 3.94 -10.32 16.30
N PRO A 269 3.05 -10.91 15.47
CA PRO A 269 1.62 -10.90 15.73
C PRO A 269 1.27 -11.77 16.94
N PRO A 270 0.04 -11.69 17.49
CA PRO A 270 -0.40 -12.58 18.56
C PRO A 270 -0.51 -14.03 18.07
N TYR A 271 -0.08 -14.98 18.88
CA TYR A 271 -0.17 -16.42 18.60
C TYR A 271 -1.22 -17.11 19.47
N ILE A 272 -1.73 -18.26 19.00
CA ILE A 272 -2.80 -18.98 19.72
C ILE A 272 -2.36 -19.47 21.10
N GLU A 273 -1.06 -19.70 21.30
CA GLU A 273 -0.47 -20.15 22.56
C GLU A 273 -0.16 -19.00 23.54
N ASP A 274 -0.25 -17.74 23.10
CA ASP A 274 0.10 -16.60 23.94
C ASP A 274 -0.86 -16.45 25.13
N GLU A 275 -0.43 -15.76 26.18
CA GLU A 275 -1.35 -15.27 27.22
C GLU A 275 -2.09 -14.01 26.71
N SER A 276 -3.25 -13.69 27.30
CA SER A 276 -3.97 -12.45 26.94
C SER A 276 -3.17 -11.23 27.38
N SER A 277 -3.11 -10.20 26.53
CA SER A 277 -2.58 -8.88 26.93
C SER A 277 -3.44 -8.17 27.97
N VAL A 278 -4.69 -8.63 28.20
CA VAL A 278 -5.60 -8.09 29.20
C VAL A 278 -5.99 -9.18 30.20
N GLN A 279 -5.64 -8.97 31.47
CA GLN A 279 -5.91 -9.94 32.53
C GLN A 279 -7.40 -10.30 32.60
N GLY A 280 -7.69 -11.62 32.52
CA GLY A 280 -9.05 -12.15 32.65
C GLY A 280 -9.88 -12.08 31.36
N GLN A 281 -9.29 -11.67 30.23
CA GLN A 281 -9.88 -11.76 28.89
C GLN A 281 -9.34 -12.97 28.13
N GLU A 282 -9.97 -13.33 27.02
CA GLU A 282 -9.45 -14.33 26.08
C GLU A 282 -8.11 -13.87 25.46
N ASN A 283 -7.32 -14.81 24.97
CA ASN A 283 -6.07 -14.49 24.26
C ASN A 283 -6.34 -13.62 23.00
N ASP A 284 -5.39 -12.75 22.67
CA ASP A 284 -5.54 -11.77 21.58
C ASP A 284 -5.67 -12.40 20.19
N TYR A 285 -5.05 -13.55 19.91
CA TYR A 285 -5.27 -14.31 18.67
C TYR A 285 -6.75 -14.60 18.48
N ARG A 286 -7.42 -15.13 19.52
CA ARG A 286 -8.83 -15.51 19.45
C ARG A 286 -9.72 -14.31 19.20
N TRP A 287 -9.59 -13.27 20.01
CA TRP A 287 -10.36 -12.05 19.85
C TRP A 287 -10.19 -11.43 18.46
N ASN A 288 -8.95 -11.36 17.96
CA ASN A 288 -8.64 -10.78 16.66
C ASN A 288 -9.41 -11.47 15.53
N PHE A 289 -9.42 -12.81 15.50
CA PHE A 289 -10.12 -13.56 14.47
C PHE A 289 -11.63 -13.67 14.72
N GLU A 290 -12.08 -13.82 15.96
CA GLU A 290 -13.50 -13.86 16.32
C GLU A 290 -14.22 -12.57 15.91
N LEU A 291 -13.60 -11.41 16.15
CA LEU A 291 -14.14 -10.09 15.77
C LEU A 291 -14.50 -10.03 14.28
N VAL A 292 -13.70 -10.65 13.40
CA VAL A 292 -13.96 -10.70 11.96
C VAL A 292 -15.29 -11.40 11.66
N SER A 293 -15.58 -12.52 12.32
CA SER A 293 -16.88 -13.20 12.15
C SER A 293 -18.05 -12.41 12.72
N ILE A 294 -17.84 -11.73 13.85
CA ILE A 294 -18.83 -10.89 14.52
C ILE A 294 -19.23 -9.71 13.64
N TRP A 295 -18.26 -9.03 13.04
CA TRP A 295 -18.53 -7.92 12.13
C TRP A 295 -19.26 -8.35 10.86
N GLY A 296 -19.15 -9.63 10.47
CA GLY A 296 -19.98 -10.21 9.42
C GLY A 296 -21.48 -10.21 9.75
N SER A 297 -21.88 -10.06 11.02
CA SER A 297 -23.29 -9.87 11.40
C SER A 297 -23.85 -8.50 11.01
N HIS A 298 -23.00 -7.54 10.63
CA HIS A 298 -23.38 -6.17 10.26
C HIS A 298 -23.70 -6.02 8.76
N LEU A 299 -23.68 -7.12 7.99
CA LEU A 299 -23.79 -7.10 6.54
C LEU A 299 -25.25 -7.15 6.03
N ASP A 300 -26.23 -7.30 6.94
CA ASP A 300 -27.66 -7.33 6.57
C ASP A 300 -28.23 -5.91 6.50
N PRO A 301 -28.69 -5.44 5.33
CA PRO A 301 -29.28 -4.11 5.18
C PRO A 301 -30.63 -3.96 5.90
N SER A 302 -31.24 -5.08 6.32
CA SER A 302 -32.54 -5.13 6.98
C SER A 302 -32.47 -5.29 8.51
N ASP A 303 -31.27 -5.23 9.10
CA ASP A 303 -31.06 -5.33 10.56
C ASP A 303 -31.67 -4.17 11.37
N GLY A 304 -32.10 -3.09 10.67
CA GLY A 304 -32.74 -1.92 11.25
C GLY A 304 -31.78 -0.87 11.81
N VAL A 305 -30.47 -1.07 11.67
CA VAL A 305 -29.43 -0.12 12.11
C VAL A 305 -29.11 0.85 10.97
N MET A 306 -29.22 2.14 11.27
CA MET A 306 -28.89 3.22 10.35
C MET A 306 -27.67 3.98 10.86
N TRP A 307 -26.72 4.28 9.99
CA TRP A 307 -25.50 5.03 10.31
C TRP A 307 -25.43 6.33 9.54
N ASP A 308 -24.99 7.39 10.22
CA ASP A 308 -24.48 8.58 9.55
C ASP A 308 -23.05 8.31 9.09
N ILE A 309 -22.86 8.18 7.79
CA ILE A 309 -21.55 7.93 7.15
C ILE A 309 -20.94 9.21 6.56
N SER A 310 -21.48 10.38 6.92
CA SER A 310 -20.92 11.66 6.49
C SER A 310 -19.59 11.94 7.19
N PRO A 311 -18.75 12.86 6.66
CA PRO A 311 -17.53 13.24 7.33
C PRO A 311 -17.75 13.85 8.73
N ALA A 312 -18.97 14.25 9.11
CA ALA A 312 -19.26 14.74 10.46
C ALA A 312 -19.32 13.64 11.53
N SER A 313 -19.46 12.37 11.15
CA SER A 313 -19.76 11.27 12.07
C SER A 313 -18.71 10.16 12.11
N GLY A 314 -17.73 10.18 11.21
CA GLY A 314 -16.63 9.21 11.17
C GLY A 314 -15.35 9.79 10.59
N GLY A 315 -14.20 9.15 10.85
CA GLY A 315 -12.87 9.67 10.53
C GLY A 315 -12.28 10.54 11.63
N ASN A 316 -11.26 11.34 11.31
CA ASN A 316 -10.56 12.23 12.25
C ASN A 316 -9.96 11.48 13.46
N ILE A 317 -9.27 10.37 13.22
CA ILE A 317 -8.61 9.58 14.26
C ILE A 317 -7.32 10.30 14.71
N GLU A 318 -7.28 10.71 15.99
CA GLU A 318 -6.14 11.47 16.54
C GLU A 318 -4.88 10.60 16.74
N SER A 319 -5.05 9.36 17.19
CA SER A 319 -3.93 8.46 17.48
C SER A 319 -4.30 7.00 17.24
N LEU A 320 -3.38 6.26 16.65
CA LEU A 320 -3.48 4.80 16.51
C LEU A 320 -2.98 4.10 17.78
N PRO A 321 -3.56 2.96 18.16
CA PRO A 321 -3.10 2.19 19.30
C PRO A 321 -1.73 1.54 19.01
N THR A 322 -0.94 1.33 20.05
CA THR A 322 0.47 0.91 19.93
C THR A 322 0.74 -0.51 20.43
N ASN A 323 -0.25 -1.14 21.04
CA ASN A 323 -0.17 -2.50 21.57
C ASN A 323 -1.53 -3.21 21.51
N LEU A 324 -1.53 -4.54 21.63
CA LEU A 324 -2.72 -5.38 21.48
C LEU A 324 -3.83 -5.06 22.50
N ALA A 325 -3.49 -4.68 23.73
CA ALA A 325 -4.50 -4.31 24.73
C ALA A 325 -5.29 -3.06 24.30
N GLU A 326 -4.62 -2.09 23.69
CA GLU A 326 -5.26 -0.89 23.15
C GLU A 326 -6.11 -1.19 21.90
N TYR A 327 -5.82 -2.27 21.15
CA TYR A 327 -6.62 -2.62 19.95
C TYR A 327 -8.06 -2.94 20.35
N ARG A 328 -8.26 -3.61 21.49
CA ARG A 328 -9.59 -3.92 22.05
C ARG A 328 -10.40 -2.70 22.43
N ALA A 329 -9.73 -1.60 22.81
CA ALA A 329 -10.39 -0.33 23.09
C ALA A 329 -10.66 0.47 21.81
N PHE A 330 -9.83 0.28 20.78
CA PHE A 330 -9.94 0.98 19.50
C PHE A 330 -11.06 0.41 18.63
N TYR A 331 -11.15 -0.92 18.49
CA TYR A 331 -12.19 -1.56 17.68
C TYR A 331 -13.39 -1.95 18.53
N ASN A 332 -14.57 -1.45 18.16
CA ASN A 332 -15.79 -1.88 18.82
C ASN A 332 -16.18 -3.29 18.32
N GLU A 333 -16.00 -4.29 19.18
CA GLU A 333 -16.26 -5.69 18.84
C GLU A 333 -17.70 -5.93 18.36
N ARG A 334 -18.70 -5.37 19.05
CA ARG A 334 -20.13 -5.68 18.81
C ARG A 334 -20.83 -4.70 17.89
N GLU A 335 -20.51 -3.42 17.97
CA GLU A 335 -21.18 -2.41 17.13
C GLU A 335 -20.40 -2.14 15.83
N GLY A 336 -19.12 -2.49 15.79
CA GLY A 336 -18.24 -2.23 14.66
C GLY A 336 -17.68 -0.82 14.63
N GLY A 337 -16.69 -0.61 13.76
CA GLY A 337 -16.03 0.67 13.57
C GLY A 337 -14.88 0.95 14.56
N ASP A 338 -14.42 2.20 14.54
CA ASP A 338 -13.29 2.74 15.29
C ASP A 338 -13.70 4.03 16.03
N PRO A 339 -12.83 4.68 16.83
CA PRO A 339 -13.22 5.81 17.68
C PRO A 339 -13.25 7.15 16.94
N GLY A 340 -13.25 7.17 15.61
CA GLY A 340 -13.26 8.39 14.80
C GLY A 340 -14.42 9.33 15.17
N GLN A 341 -14.10 10.60 15.45
CA GLN A 341 -15.09 11.62 15.84
C GLN A 341 -15.65 12.43 14.67
N GLY A 342 -15.05 12.27 13.48
CA GLY A 342 -15.36 13.06 12.30
C GLY A 342 -14.95 14.53 12.39
N HIS A 343 -15.30 15.26 11.33
CA HIS A 343 -15.07 16.68 11.11
C HIS A 343 -16.41 17.41 11.10
N SER A 344 -16.69 18.26 12.08
CA SER A 344 -17.98 18.95 12.15
C SER A 344 -18.22 19.98 11.02
N VAL A 345 -17.16 20.54 10.44
CA VAL A 345 -17.20 21.63 9.46
C VAL A 345 -16.27 21.35 8.29
N ASN A 346 -16.73 21.60 7.07
CA ASN A 346 -15.90 21.56 5.88
C ASN A 346 -14.97 22.80 5.85
N PRO A 347 -13.64 22.62 5.79
CA PRO A 347 -12.69 23.74 5.93
C PRO A 347 -12.66 24.68 4.73
N VAL A 348 -13.18 24.26 3.58
CA VAL A 348 -13.22 25.07 2.35
C VAL A 348 -14.50 25.89 2.28
N THR A 349 -15.65 25.31 2.61
CA THR A 349 -16.95 26.00 2.55
C THR A 349 -17.33 26.69 3.86
N ASN A 350 -16.70 26.31 4.97
CA ASN A 350 -17.02 26.74 6.33
C ASN A 350 -18.48 26.46 6.74
N LEU A 351 -19.08 25.43 6.15
CA LEU A 351 -20.41 24.92 6.48
C LEU A 351 -20.29 23.55 7.17
N PRO A 352 -21.25 23.19 8.05
CA PRO A 352 -21.31 21.83 8.58
C PRO A 352 -21.48 20.79 7.46
N TYR A 353 -20.87 19.61 7.59
CA TYR A 353 -21.22 18.50 6.70
C TYR A 353 -22.66 18.06 6.97
N ALA A 354 -23.40 17.79 5.89
CA ALA A 354 -24.76 17.29 6.01
C ALA A 354 -24.74 15.81 6.44
N PRO A 355 -25.68 15.38 7.31
CA PRO A 355 -25.84 13.97 7.64
C PRO A 355 -26.08 13.11 6.39
N ASN A 356 -25.46 11.94 6.34
CA ASN A 356 -25.56 10.96 5.26
C ASN A 356 -25.99 9.62 5.87
N ILE A 357 -27.31 9.45 6.04
CA ILE A 357 -27.88 8.33 6.80
C ILE A 357 -28.20 7.16 5.86
N VAL A 358 -27.54 6.01 6.06
CA VAL A 358 -27.75 4.79 5.26
C VAL A 358 -27.89 3.54 6.16
N PRO A 359 -28.51 2.44 5.68
CA PRO A 359 -28.48 1.17 6.39
C PRO A 359 -27.04 0.69 6.61
N ARG A 360 -26.74 0.19 7.81
CA ARG A 360 -25.40 -0.30 8.14
C ARG A 360 -24.93 -1.40 7.18
N GLY A 361 -25.79 -2.37 6.87
CA GLY A 361 -25.48 -3.45 5.94
C GLY A 361 -25.17 -2.99 4.52
N ASP A 362 -25.78 -1.90 4.05
CA ASP A 362 -25.42 -1.32 2.75
C ASP A 362 -24.04 -0.66 2.80
N TYR A 363 -23.76 0.14 3.84
CA TYR A 363 -22.44 0.76 4.00
C TYR A 363 -21.31 -0.26 4.11
N THR A 364 -21.45 -1.28 4.97
CA THR A 364 -20.37 -2.25 5.24
C THR A 364 -20.06 -3.10 4.01
N ARG A 365 -21.08 -3.54 3.25
CA ARG A 365 -20.90 -4.27 1.98
C ARG A 365 -20.29 -3.40 0.88
N VAL A 366 -20.81 -2.18 0.69
CA VAL A 366 -20.26 -1.22 -0.28
C VAL A 366 -18.80 -0.92 0.04
N LEU A 367 -18.48 -0.67 1.31
CA LEU A 367 -17.12 -0.39 1.74
C LEU A 367 -16.19 -1.57 1.50
N ALA A 368 -16.63 -2.80 1.81
CA ALA A 368 -15.86 -4.02 1.60
C ALA A 368 -15.53 -4.26 0.11
N GLU A 369 -16.47 -3.99 -0.80
CA GLU A 369 -16.27 -4.18 -2.25
C GLU A 369 -15.51 -3.01 -2.91
N PHE A 370 -15.78 -1.77 -2.52
CA PHE A 370 -15.08 -0.59 -3.05
C PHE A 370 -13.57 -0.68 -2.84
N TRP A 371 -13.14 -1.01 -1.62
CA TRP A 371 -11.73 -1.18 -1.30
C TRP A 371 -11.18 -2.58 -1.58
N ALA A 372 -12.00 -3.50 -2.11
CA ALA A 372 -11.54 -4.72 -2.75
C ALA A 372 -11.28 -4.51 -4.26
N ASP A 373 -11.50 -3.30 -4.79
CA ASP A 373 -11.22 -2.86 -6.16
C ASP A 373 -11.93 -3.64 -7.29
N GLY A 374 -12.67 -4.71 -6.97
CA GLY A 374 -13.51 -5.51 -7.89
C GLY A 374 -12.76 -6.14 -9.08
N PRO A 375 -13.43 -6.93 -9.95
CA PRO A 375 -12.82 -7.63 -11.09
C PRO A 375 -12.26 -6.74 -12.22
N ALA A 376 -12.17 -5.42 -12.01
CA ALA A 376 -11.52 -4.47 -12.92
C ALA A 376 -10.44 -3.67 -12.16
N SER A 377 -9.89 -4.27 -11.10
CA SER A 377 -8.97 -3.68 -10.14
C SER A 377 -7.65 -3.22 -10.78
N GLU A 378 -7.19 -2.03 -10.42
CA GLU A 378 -5.79 -1.60 -10.60
C GLU A 378 -4.89 -2.07 -9.44
N THR A 379 -5.38 -2.99 -8.61
CA THR A 379 -4.89 -3.35 -7.27
C THR A 379 -4.78 -2.15 -6.32
N PRO A 380 -4.60 -2.37 -4.99
CA PRO A 380 -4.54 -1.25 -4.05
C PRO A 380 -3.55 -0.14 -4.38
N PRO A 381 -2.31 -0.39 -4.86
CA PRO A 381 -1.42 0.69 -5.26
C PRO A 381 -1.95 1.49 -6.45
N GLY A 382 -2.60 0.86 -7.43
CA GLY A 382 -3.18 1.55 -8.59
C GLY A 382 -4.45 2.34 -8.24
N HIS A 383 -5.27 1.88 -7.29
CA HIS A 383 -6.42 2.63 -6.80
C HIS A 383 -5.98 4.00 -6.26
N TRP A 384 -4.88 4.07 -5.49
CA TRP A 384 -4.36 5.34 -5.01
C TRP A 384 -3.82 6.27 -6.12
N PHE A 385 -3.39 5.72 -7.27
CA PHE A 385 -3.12 6.53 -8.46
C PHE A 385 -4.41 7.07 -9.10
N THR A 386 -5.50 6.31 -9.12
CA THR A 386 -6.82 6.80 -9.53
C THR A 386 -7.31 7.93 -8.61
N ILE A 387 -7.11 7.81 -7.29
CA ILE A 387 -7.40 8.88 -6.33
C ILE A 387 -6.52 10.11 -6.57
N LEU A 388 -5.22 9.92 -6.80
CA LEU A 388 -4.32 11.02 -7.17
C LEU A 388 -4.77 11.73 -8.45
N ASN A 389 -5.19 10.98 -9.47
CA ASN A 389 -5.71 11.56 -10.71
C ASN A 389 -6.98 12.37 -10.45
N TYR A 390 -7.92 11.84 -9.65
CA TYR A 390 -9.10 12.59 -9.21
C TYR A 390 -8.75 13.92 -8.54
N VAL A 391 -7.76 13.90 -7.64
CA VAL A 391 -7.25 15.11 -6.96
C VAL A 391 -6.62 16.08 -7.96
N ASN A 392 -5.76 15.58 -8.86
CA ASN A 392 -5.06 16.37 -9.87
C ASN A 392 -6.00 17.07 -10.86
N ASP A 393 -7.11 16.41 -11.18
CA ASP A 393 -8.12 16.89 -12.12
C ASP A 393 -9.13 17.83 -11.43
N HIS A 394 -9.15 17.88 -10.09
CA HIS A 394 -10.12 18.68 -9.35
C HIS A 394 -9.90 20.19 -9.56
N PRO A 395 -10.94 20.97 -9.94
CA PRO A 395 -10.80 22.39 -10.32
C PRO A 395 -10.38 23.32 -9.18
N LEU A 396 -10.53 22.89 -7.92
CA LEU A 396 -10.08 23.62 -6.74
C LEU A 396 -8.66 23.25 -6.28
N LEU A 397 -7.98 22.30 -6.92
CA LEU A 397 -6.59 22.03 -6.63
C LEU A 397 -5.73 23.17 -7.16
N VAL A 398 -4.87 23.73 -6.31
CA VAL A 398 -3.80 24.64 -6.72
C VAL A 398 -2.50 23.84 -6.71
N LYS A 399 -1.95 23.57 -7.90
CA LYS A 399 -0.75 22.73 -8.12
C LYS A 399 0.54 23.40 -7.64
N LYS A 400 0.65 23.58 -6.33
CA LYS A 400 1.83 24.09 -5.63
C LYS A 400 2.42 22.97 -4.81
N PHE A 401 3.68 22.64 -5.04
CA PHE A 401 4.35 21.58 -4.30
C PHE A 401 4.32 21.90 -2.80
N LYS A 402 3.74 21.01 -2.00
CA LYS A 402 3.53 21.19 -0.55
C LYS A 402 2.63 22.37 -0.19
N GLY A 403 1.77 22.79 -1.12
CA GLY A 403 0.93 23.99 -1.01
C GLY A 403 1.73 25.30 -1.02
N GLN A 404 3.03 25.25 -1.35
CA GLN A 404 3.97 26.37 -1.25
C GLN A 404 4.62 26.70 -2.59
N GLY A 405 5.21 27.89 -2.69
CA GLY A 405 5.97 28.31 -3.87
C GLY A 405 5.12 28.64 -5.10
N GLU A 406 5.76 28.46 -6.26
CA GLU A 406 5.20 28.72 -7.59
C GLU A 406 4.17 27.65 -7.98
N ILE A 407 3.22 28.03 -8.82
CA ILE A 407 2.28 27.08 -9.43
C ILE A 407 3.05 26.32 -10.51
N LEU A 408 3.10 24.99 -10.37
CA LEU A 408 3.70 24.09 -11.34
C LEU A 408 2.78 23.93 -12.54
N ASP A 409 3.35 23.76 -13.72
CA ASP A 409 2.56 23.33 -14.88
C ASP A 409 2.09 21.88 -14.72
N ASP A 410 1.05 21.49 -15.47
CA ASP A 410 0.41 20.18 -15.33
C ASP A 410 1.40 19.02 -15.54
N LEU A 411 2.35 19.16 -16.48
CA LEU A 411 3.31 18.08 -16.75
C LEU A 411 4.30 17.93 -15.59
N GLU A 412 4.86 19.04 -15.11
CA GLU A 412 5.76 18.99 -13.95
C GLU A 412 5.07 18.45 -12.70
N TRP A 413 3.83 18.89 -12.43
CA TRP A 413 3.04 18.39 -11.31
C TRP A 413 2.82 16.88 -11.40
N ASP A 414 2.31 16.39 -12.54
CA ASP A 414 2.00 14.97 -12.71
C ASP A 414 3.26 14.10 -12.63
N ILE A 415 4.37 14.53 -13.25
CA ILE A 415 5.66 13.82 -13.18
C ILE A 415 6.16 13.69 -11.73
N LYS A 416 6.16 14.79 -10.97
CA LYS A 416 6.62 14.77 -9.58
C LYS A 416 5.67 13.97 -8.69
N ALA A 417 4.37 14.08 -8.90
CA ALA A 417 3.35 13.36 -8.14
C ALA A 417 3.44 11.84 -8.36
N TYR A 418 3.58 11.39 -9.61
CA TYR A 418 3.72 9.97 -9.93
C TYR A 418 5.05 9.37 -9.48
N PHE A 419 6.15 10.13 -9.54
CA PHE A 419 7.43 9.69 -9.01
C PHE A 419 7.35 9.47 -7.48
N LEU A 420 6.79 10.42 -6.76
CA LEU A 420 6.54 10.34 -5.31
C LEU A 420 5.64 9.16 -4.94
N LEU A 421 4.44 9.11 -5.52
CA LEU A 421 3.45 8.08 -5.17
C LEU A 421 3.92 6.69 -5.62
N GLY A 422 4.54 6.59 -6.80
CA GLY A 422 5.11 5.34 -7.30
C GLY A 422 6.17 4.79 -6.34
N GLY A 423 7.16 5.61 -5.97
CA GLY A 423 8.19 5.23 -5.01
C GLY A 423 7.62 4.83 -3.65
N ALA A 424 6.61 5.55 -3.17
CA ALA A 424 5.88 5.22 -1.95
C ALA A 424 5.18 3.85 -2.03
N MET A 425 4.48 3.55 -3.13
CA MET A 425 3.83 2.26 -3.31
C MET A 425 4.87 1.14 -3.40
N HIS A 426 6.01 1.36 -4.05
CA HIS A 426 7.08 0.36 -4.12
C HIS A 426 7.65 0.03 -2.73
N ASP A 427 8.00 1.02 -1.92
CA ASP A 427 8.51 0.81 -0.57
C ASP A 427 7.47 0.21 0.38
N ALA A 428 6.19 0.59 0.24
CA ALA A 428 5.08 -0.02 0.97
C ALA A 428 4.91 -1.51 0.61
N ALA A 429 5.07 -1.89 -0.67
CA ALA A 429 5.00 -3.27 -1.12
C ALA A 429 6.14 -4.12 -0.53
N ILE A 430 7.39 -3.64 -0.63
CA ILE A 430 8.57 -4.31 -0.06
C ILE A 430 8.40 -4.52 1.43
N THR A 431 7.97 -3.48 2.14
CA THR A 431 7.78 -3.53 3.59
C THR A 431 6.69 -4.53 3.97
N ALA A 432 5.49 -4.40 3.41
CA ALA A 432 4.36 -5.25 3.78
C ALA A 432 4.61 -6.72 3.41
N TRP A 433 5.16 -7.01 2.21
CA TRP A 433 5.40 -8.39 1.82
C TRP A 433 6.64 -9.01 2.47
N GLY A 434 7.68 -8.23 2.81
CA GLY A 434 8.78 -8.73 3.64
C GLY A 434 8.28 -9.21 5.00
N ILE A 435 7.41 -8.43 5.65
CA ILE A 435 6.74 -8.80 6.91
C ILE A 435 5.86 -10.05 6.71
N LYS A 436 5.02 -10.07 5.66
CA LYS A 436 4.13 -11.21 5.37
C LYS A 436 4.91 -12.51 5.10
N GLY A 437 6.00 -12.45 4.36
CA GLY A 437 6.84 -13.61 4.08
C GLY A 437 7.53 -14.15 5.32
N TRP A 438 8.05 -13.24 6.16
CA TRP A 438 8.72 -13.63 7.39
C TRP A 438 7.73 -14.18 8.42
N TYR A 439 6.71 -13.43 8.81
CA TYR A 439 5.78 -13.91 9.84
C TYR A 439 4.84 -14.99 9.34
N ASP A 440 4.57 -15.03 8.03
CA ASP A 440 3.78 -16.06 7.37
C ASP A 440 2.46 -16.34 8.10
N TYR A 441 1.79 -15.27 8.54
CA TYR A 441 0.69 -15.35 9.49
C TYR A 441 -0.63 -15.82 8.85
N ILE A 442 -1.40 -16.60 9.61
CA ILE A 442 -2.67 -17.20 9.20
C ILE A 442 -3.76 -16.18 8.81
N ARG A 443 -4.72 -16.61 7.98
CA ARG A 443 -5.90 -15.82 7.56
C ARG A 443 -7.16 -16.18 8.35
N PRO A 444 -8.17 -15.28 8.45
CA PRO A 444 -9.38 -15.52 9.25
C PRO A 444 -10.14 -16.82 8.92
N ILE A 445 -10.33 -17.15 7.65
CA ILE A 445 -11.06 -18.39 7.29
C ILE A 445 -10.39 -19.64 7.85
N SER A 446 -9.07 -19.72 7.77
CA SER A 446 -8.29 -20.84 8.29
C SER A 446 -8.33 -20.86 9.81
N ALA A 447 -8.08 -19.73 10.46
CA ALA A 447 -8.05 -19.60 11.92
C ALA A 447 -9.42 -19.92 12.57
N ILE A 448 -10.51 -19.32 12.07
CA ILE A 448 -11.86 -19.50 12.62
C ILE A 448 -12.31 -20.95 12.47
N ARG A 449 -12.16 -21.54 11.27
CA ARG A 449 -12.53 -22.94 11.04
C ARG A 449 -11.65 -23.91 11.83
N ALA A 450 -10.37 -23.60 12.01
CA ALA A 450 -9.45 -24.40 12.82
C ALA A 450 -9.85 -24.39 14.29
N MET A 451 -10.08 -23.21 14.88
CA MET A 451 -10.52 -23.08 16.27
C MET A 451 -11.88 -23.76 16.49
N ALA A 452 -12.85 -23.53 15.59
CA ALA A 452 -14.16 -24.14 15.67
C ALA A 452 -14.11 -25.68 15.60
N SER A 453 -13.21 -26.24 14.79
CA SER A 453 -13.00 -27.70 14.69
C SER A 453 -12.47 -28.31 16.00
N LYS A 454 -11.88 -27.50 16.89
CA LYS A 454 -11.41 -27.92 18.22
C LYS A 454 -12.47 -27.79 19.30
N GLY A 455 -13.56 -27.07 19.04
CA GLY A 455 -14.65 -26.80 19.99
C GLY A 455 -14.55 -25.43 20.63
N GLN A 456 -15.03 -25.28 21.87
CA GLN A 456 -15.11 -24.01 22.58
C GLN A 456 -14.12 -23.89 23.75
N SER A 457 -13.66 -22.69 24.08
CA SER A 457 -12.66 -22.44 25.13
C SER A 457 -13.19 -21.71 26.37
N SER A 458 -14.50 -21.43 26.45
CA SER A 458 -15.09 -20.57 27.48
C SER A 458 -15.49 -21.28 28.77
N ASP A 459 -16.12 -22.47 28.70
CA ASP A 459 -16.64 -23.16 29.89
C ASP A 459 -16.28 -24.66 29.91
N PRO A 460 -15.49 -25.13 30.89
CA PRO A 460 -15.11 -26.54 31.00
C PRO A 460 -16.29 -27.49 31.28
N ASN A 461 -17.46 -26.97 31.67
CA ASN A 461 -18.66 -27.76 31.94
C ASN A 461 -19.57 -27.92 30.72
N LEU A 462 -19.31 -27.18 29.63
CA LEU A 462 -20.05 -27.31 28.38
C LEU A 462 -19.40 -28.36 27.46
N PRO A 463 -20.17 -28.96 26.54
CA PRO A 463 -19.62 -29.87 25.53
C PRO A 463 -18.48 -29.24 24.71
N SER A 464 -17.65 -30.10 24.12
CA SER A 464 -16.59 -29.72 23.19
C SER A 464 -15.60 -28.70 23.77
N TYR A 465 -15.33 -28.73 25.08
CA TYR A 465 -14.37 -27.81 25.70
C TYR A 465 -12.93 -28.10 25.29
N ASN A 466 -12.22 -27.07 24.85
CA ASN A 466 -10.80 -27.04 24.57
C ASN A 466 -10.22 -25.66 24.93
N ALA A 467 -9.55 -25.56 26.08
CA ALA A 467 -8.99 -24.32 26.61
C ALA A 467 -7.86 -23.72 25.75
N GLU A 468 -7.12 -24.57 25.03
CA GLU A 468 -5.88 -24.20 24.33
C GLU A 468 -6.15 -23.73 22.91
N GLN A 469 -7.05 -24.39 22.19
CA GLN A 469 -7.26 -24.16 20.75
C GLN A 469 -8.73 -23.94 20.37
N GLY A 470 -9.67 -24.01 21.31
CA GLY A 470 -11.09 -23.77 21.04
C GLY A 470 -11.44 -22.29 20.89
N ILE A 471 -12.53 -22.00 20.18
CA ILE A 471 -13.07 -20.64 20.00
C ILE A 471 -13.85 -20.18 21.25
N THR A 472 -13.87 -18.89 21.53
CA THR A 472 -14.60 -18.32 22.67
C THR A 472 -16.09 -18.19 22.34
N LEU A 473 -16.96 -18.70 23.21
CA LEU A 473 -18.40 -18.47 23.11
C LEU A 473 -18.73 -17.02 23.45
N LYS A 474 -19.56 -16.39 22.62
CA LYS A 474 -20.04 -15.02 22.77
C LYS A 474 -21.56 -15.03 22.53
N GLU A 475 -22.33 -14.80 23.58
CA GLU A 475 -23.80 -14.83 23.53
C GLU A 475 -24.35 -14.00 22.36
N GLY A 476 -25.24 -14.63 21.58
CA GLY A 476 -25.88 -14.07 20.39
C GLY A 476 -25.01 -14.03 19.14
N LEU A 477 -23.75 -14.46 19.20
CA LEU A 477 -22.78 -14.34 18.09
C LEU A 477 -21.99 -15.61 17.81
N ILE A 478 -21.48 -16.29 18.85
CA ILE A 478 -20.70 -17.52 18.77
C ILE A 478 -21.20 -18.47 19.84
N GLU A 479 -21.85 -19.56 19.43
CA GLU A 479 -22.58 -20.44 20.34
C GLU A 479 -22.38 -21.91 20.00
N LEU A 480 -22.76 -22.78 20.93
CA LEU A 480 -22.91 -24.21 20.65
C LEU A 480 -24.23 -24.46 19.91
N VAL A 481 -24.20 -25.40 18.98
CA VAL A 481 -25.42 -25.98 18.41
C VAL A 481 -26.07 -26.87 19.47
N GLU A 482 -27.29 -26.54 19.87
CA GLU A 482 -28.05 -27.29 20.88
C GLU A 482 -28.97 -28.35 20.25
N ALA A 483 -29.45 -29.29 21.06
CA ALA A 483 -30.45 -30.24 20.60
C ALA A 483 -31.78 -29.52 20.27
N GLY A 484 -32.29 -29.70 19.06
CA GLY A 484 -33.47 -28.98 18.56
C GLY A 484 -33.17 -27.66 17.88
N ASP A 485 -31.90 -27.23 17.84
CA ASP A 485 -31.46 -26.12 16.99
C ASP A 485 -31.70 -26.46 15.50
N PRO A 486 -32.13 -25.52 14.64
CA PRO A 486 -32.24 -25.74 13.20
C PRO A 486 -30.95 -26.28 12.54
N LEU A 487 -29.79 -25.95 13.10
CA LEU A 487 -28.47 -26.42 12.66
C LEU A 487 -28.06 -27.76 13.26
N ALA A 488 -28.83 -28.37 14.17
CA ALA A 488 -28.48 -29.64 14.81
C ALA A 488 -28.30 -30.80 13.82
N GLY A 489 -28.92 -30.69 12.65
CA GLY A 489 -28.97 -31.77 11.65
C GLY A 489 -30.07 -32.78 11.96
N SER A 490 -30.35 -33.64 10.99
CA SER A 490 -31.50 -34.58 11.06
C SER A 490 -31.35 -35.66 12.14
N SER A 491 -30.11 -35.94 12.55
CA SER A 491 -29.70 -36.95 13.53
C SER A 491 -28.96 -36.32 14.71
N ASN A 492 -29.08 -35.01 14.92
CA ASN A 492 -28.30 -34.25 15.92
C ASN A 492 -26.77 -34.34 15.69
N GLU A 493 -26.32 -34.61 14.47
CA GLU A 493 -24.92 -34.78 14.08
C GLU A 493 -24.04 -33.52 14.26
N HIS A 494 -24.67 -32.36 14.45
CA HIS A 494 -23.99 -31.09 14.67
C HIS A 494 -24.14 -30.59 16.11
N VAL A 495 -24.90 -31.26 16.98
CA VAL A 495 -25.02 -30.84 18.39
C VAL A 495 -23.66 -30.83 19.06
N GLY A 496 -23.34 -29.74 19.75
CA GLY A 496 -22.04 -29.50 20.38
C GLY A 496 -20.96 -28.95 19.43
N LYS A 497 -21.25 -28.76 18.13
CA LYS A 497 -20.41 -27.95 17.24
C LYS A 497 -20.62 -26.46 17.50
N ILE A 498 -19.74 -25.64 16.93
CA ILE A 498 -19.83 -24.18 16.98
C ILE A 498 -20.71 -23.65 15.83
N LYS A 499 -21.59 -22.71 16.14
CA LYS A 499 -22.33 -21.88 15.19
C LYS A 499 -21.97 -20.40 15.35
N LEU A 500 -22.01 -19.66 14.25
CA LEU A 500 -21.73 -18.23 14.17
C LEU A 500 -22.96 -17.49 13.64
N TYR A 501 -23.30 -16.34 14.21
CA TYR A 501 -24.30 -15.42 13.67
C TYR A 501 -23.59 -14.38 12.81
N THR A 502 -23.63 -14.56 11.48
CA THR A 502 -22.79 -13.80 10.53
C THR A 502 -23.38 -13.90 9.12
N TRP A 503 -22.74 -13.30 8.11
CA TRP A 503 -23.16 -13.45 6.71
C TRP A 503 -23.17 -14.93 6.33
N ARG A 504 -24.28 -15.38 5.73
CA ARG A 504 -24.56 -16.82 5.59
C ARG A 504 -23.70 -17.52 4.55
N GLY A 505 -23.00 -16.76 3.71
CA GLY A 505 -22.08 -17.30 2.74
C GLY A 505 -22.70 -17.58 1.38
N PRO A 506 -21.85 -18.00 0.43
CA PRO A 506 -22.23 -18.10 -0.98
C PRO A 506 -23.23 -19.21 -1.30
N ASP A 507 -23.42 -20.20 -0.44
CA ASP A 507 -24.41 -21.27 -0.65
C ASP A 507 -25.86 -20.74 -0.68
N TYR A 508 -26.08 -19.51 -0.20
CA TYR A 508 -27.36 -18.82 -0.23
C TYR A 508 -27.54 -17.89 -1.46
N ILE A 509 -26.55 -17.84 -2.35
CA ILE A 509 -26.55 -16.99 -3.55
C ILE A 509 -26.51 -17.88 -4.79
N GLN A 510 -27.62 -17.98 -5.52
CA GLN A 510 -27.66 -18.72 -6.80
C GLN A 510 -27.38 -17.79 -7.98
N ASN A 511 -27.92 -16.57 -7.92
CA ASN A 511 -27.70 -15.51 -8.87
C ASN A 511 -27.35 -14.20 -8.13
N PRO A 512 -26.09 -13.75 -8.14
CA PRO A 512 -25.67 -12.54 -7.44
C PRO A 512 -26.32 -11.24 -7.97
N GLU A 513 -27.03 -11.28 -9.11
CA GLU A 513 -27.77 -10.11 -9.61
C GLU A 513 -29.11 -9.87 -8.88
N ILE A 514 -29.64 -10.87 -8.17
CA ILE A 514 -30.99 -10.81 -7.56
C ILE A 514 -31.11 -11.49 -6.20
N ASP A 515 -30.07 -12.20 -5.76
CA ASP A 515 -30.05 -12.90 -4.48
C ASP A 515 -29.17 -12.15 -3.48
N GLU A 516 -29.57 -12.19 -2.22
CA GLU A 516 -28.79 -11.75 -1.06
C GLU A 516 -28.66 -12.93 -0.09
N ALA A 517 -27.46 -13.22 0.42
CA ALA A 517 -27.31 -14.31 1.38
C ALA A 517 -27.95 -13.97 2.74
N GLY A 518 -27.92 -12.67 3.10
CA GLY A 518 -28.31 -12.13 4.40
C GLY A 518 -27.43 -12.62 5.55
N VAL A 519 -27.80 -12.24 6.76
CA VAL A 519 -27.13 -12.68 8.01
C VAL A 519 -27.97 -13.75 8.70
N GLY A 520 -27.32 -14.66 9.42
CA GLY A 520 -27.99 -15.70 10.19
C GLY A 520 -27.03 -16.66 10.88
N TRP A 521 -27.59 -17.63 11.62
CA TRP A 521 -26.80 -18.71 12.21
C TRP A 521 -26.32 -19.70 11.15
N ILE A 522 -25.01 -19.93 11.10
CA ILE A 522 -24.38 -20.97 10.28
C ILE A 522 -23.41 -21.81 11.11
N LEU A 523 -23.09 -23.03 10.65
CA LEU A 523 -22.00 -23.81 11.25
C LEU A 523 -20.66 -23.11 11.00
N ALA A 524 -19.86 -22.93 12.05
CA ALA A 524 -18.54 -22.29 11.95
C ALA A 524 -17.58 -23.03 11.01
N ASP A 525 -17.73 -24.36 10.93
CA ASP A 525 -17.01 -25.23 9.99
C ASP A 525 -17.19 -24.82 8.52
N ASN A 526 -18.29 -24.13 8.20
CA ASN A 526 -18.66 -23.70 6.86
C ASN A 526 -18.58 -22.18 6.71
N TRP A 527 -17.93 -21.46 7.62
CA TRP A 527 -17.85 -20.00 7.57
C TRP A 527 -17.07 -19.50 6.34
N TRP A 528 -17.57 -18.45 5.69
CA TRP A 528 -16.89 -17.74 4.61
C TRP A 528 -16.75 -16.26 4.95
N PRO A 529 -15.63 -15.61 4.59
CA PRO A 529 -15.55 -14.16 4.57
C PRO A 529 -16.50 -13.59 3.49
N TYR A 530 -16.94 -12.34 3.64
CA TYR A 530 -17.75 -11.64 2.63
C TYR A 530 -16.90 -11.34 1.39
N GLN A 531 -16.82 -12.34 0.51
CA GLN A 531 -16.02 -12.38 -0.70
C GLN A 531 -16.67 -13.29 -1.74
N ARG A 532 -16.23 -13.19 -3.00
CA ARG A 532 -16.66 -14.12 -4.05
C ARG A 532 -16.16 -15.55 -3.75
N PRO A 533 -16.92 -16.60 -4.12
CA PRO A 533 -16.48 -17.99 -3.97
C PRO A 533 -15.17 -18.32 -4.70
N THR A 534 -14.90 -17.58 -5.77
CA THR A 534 -13.71 -17.75 -6.62
C THR A 534 -12.51 -16.93 -6.13
N PHE A 535 -12.68 -16.10 -5.09
CA PHE A 535 -11.63 -15.26 -4.50
C PHE A 535 -11.90 -15.08 -2.99
N VAL A 536 -11.66 -16.12 -2.19
CA VAL A 536 -12.08 -16.14 -0.77
C VAL A 536 -11.14 -15.34 0.13
N THR A 537 -9.84 -15.46 -0.10
CA THR A 537 -8.81 -14.61 0.49
C THR A 537 -7.66 -14.50 -0.51
N PRO A 538 -6.90 -13.39 -0.53
CA PRO A 538 -5.75 -13.29 -1.41
C PRO A 538 -4.70 -14.39 -1.11
N PRO A 539 -3.93 -14.84 -2.13
CA PRO A 539 -2.99 -15.96 -2.02
C PRO A 539 -1.66 -15.53 -1.36
N PHE A 540 -1.74 -15.01 -0.13
CA PHE A 540 -0.60 -14.61 0.69
C PHE A 540 -1.03 -14.42 2.16
N ALA A 541 -0.06 -14.49 3.07
CA ALA A 541 -0.25 -14.34 4.52
C ALA A 541 -0.94 -13.02 4.95
N GLY A 542 -1.54 -13.04 6.15
CA GLY A 542 -2.32 -11.93 6.71
C GLY A 542 -1.47 -10.75 7.18
N TYR A 543 -0.55 -11.00 8.11
CA TYR A 543 0.16 -9.97 8.85
C TYR A 543 1.36 -9.39 8.08
N ILE A 544 1.44 -8.10 7.79
CA ILE A 544 0.46 -7.01 8.02
C ILE A 544 -0.43 -6.81 6.78
N SER A 545 -1.56 -6.10 6.93
CA SER A 545 -2.46 -5.76 5.82
C SER A 545 -1.78 -4.84 4.80
N GLY A 546 -1.60 -5.34 3.57
CA GLY A 546 -1.03 -4.54 2.47
C GLY A 546 -1.90 -3.34 2.13
N HIS A 547 -3.24 -3.48 2.18
CA HIS A 547 -4.16 -2.36 1.93
C HIS A 547 -3.99 -1.26 2.97
N SER A 548 -3.83 -1.62 4.25
CA SER A 548 -3.61 -0.65 5.33
C SER A 548 -2.30 0.11 5.12
N THR A 549 -1.21 -0.60 4.75
CA THR A 549 0.10 0.01 4.48
C THR A 549 0.07 0.92 3.25
N PHE A 550 -0.38 0.43 2.09
CA PHE A 550 -0.46 1.24 0.86
C PHE A 550 -1.30 2.50 1.08
N SER A 551 -2.48 2.34 1.66
CA SER A 551 -3.43 3.43 1.81
C SER A 551 -2.93 4.50 2.74
N ARG A 552 -2.31 4.09 3.85
CA ARG A 552 -1.79 5.06 4.79
C ARG A 552 -0.59 5.81 4.24
N THR A 553 0.33 5.12 3.56
CA THR A 553 1.45 5.79 2.88
C THR A 553 0.95 6.77 1.82
N ALA A 554 0.04 6.35 0.95
CA ALA A 554 -0.50 7.21 -0.10
C ALA A 554 -1.23 8.44 0.47
N ALA A 555 -2.06 8.25 1.50
CA ALA A 555 -2.77 9.36 2.15
C ALA A 555 -1.82 10.44 2.69
N VAL A 556 -0.71 10.03 3.32
CA VAL A 556 0.30 10.97 3.83
C VAL A 556 1.05 11.65 2.67
N ILE A 557 1.42 10.91 1.62
CA ILE A 557 2.05 11.48 0.42
C ILE A 557 1.13 12.52 -0.23
N LEU A 558 -0.16 12.25 -0.42
CA LEU A 558 -1.12 13.18 -1.02
C LEU A 558 -1.30 14.42 -0.14
N ALA A 559 -1.37 14.24 1.18
CA ALA A 559 -1.49 15.35 2.11
C ALA A 559 -0.26 16.28 2.04
N GLU A 560 0.95 15.71 2.04
CA GLU A 560 2.18 16.47 1.95
C GLU A 560 2.37 17.09 0.56
N LEU A 561 2.05 16.37 -0.53
CA LEU A 561 2.16 16.86 -1.91
C LEU A 561 1.27 18.08 -2.15
N THR A 562 0.00 17.99 -1.74
CA THR A 562 -0.99 19.07 -1.93
C THR A 562 -0.86 20.19 -0.91
N GLY A 563 -0.16 19.95 0.21
CA GLY A 563 -0.06 20.87 1.33
C GLY A 563 -1.35 20.99 2.15
N SER A 564 -2.27 20.02 2.02
CA SER A 564 -3.52 19.96 2.77
C SER A 564 -3.87 18.52 3.10
N GLU A 565 -4.31 18.25 4.33
CA GLU A 565 -4.84 16.93 4.70
C GLU A 565 -6.20 16.62 4.03
N PHE A 566 -6.91 17.66 3.59
CA PHE A 566 -8.25 17.55 3.01
C PHE A 566 -8.22 17.30 1.50
N PHE A 567 -9.20 16.56 1.02
CA PHE A 567 -9.50 16.53 -0.41
C PHE A 567 -9.80 17.96 -0.91
N PRO A 568 -9.47 18.31 -2.17
CA PRO A 568 -9.87 19.59 -2.75
C PRO A 568 -11.38 19.80 -2.63
N GLY A 569 -11.81 20.99 -2.19
CA GLY A 569 -13.23 21.25 -1.86
C GLY A 569 -13.67 20.77 -0.47
N GLY A 570 -12.77 20.14 0.28
CA GLY A 570 -13.01 19.62 1.63
C GLY A 570 -13.75 18.28 1.65
N VAL A 571 -13.96 17.62 0.51
CA VAL A 571 -14.61 16.31 0.47
C VAL A 571 -14.23 15.53 -0.80
N GLY A 572 -13.88 14.25 -0.63
CA GLY A 572 -13.86 13.25 -1.69
C GLY A 572 -15.13 12.39 -1.59
N GLU A 573 -15.69 12.00 -2.73
CA GLU A 573 -16.95 11.23 -2.76
C GLU A 573 -16.86 10.02 -3.69
N PHE A 574 -17.64 8.99 -3.42
CA PHE A 574 -17.86 7.88 -4.34
C PHE A 574 -19.32 7.42 -4.26
N ILE A 575 -19.98 7.23 -5.40
CA ILE A 575 -21.39 6.82 -5.45
C ILE A 575 -21.46 5.34 -5.83
N ALA A 576 -22.05 4.54 -4.95
CA ALA A 576 -22.50 3.17 -5.18
C ALA A 576 -24.02 3.18 -5.44
N PRO A 577 -24.46 3.09 -6.70
CA PRO A 577 -25.88 3.16 -7.00
C PRO A 577 -26.61 1.89 -6.53
N LYS A 578 -27.85 2.07 -6.10
CA LYS A 578 -28.75 1.00 -5.65
C LYS A 578 -28.79 -0.14 -6.67
N ASN A 579 -28.60 -1.38 -6.18
CA ASN A 579 -28.66 -2.63 -6.93
C ASN A 579 -27.71 -2.70 -8.16
N GLU A 580 -26.78 -1.77 -8.30
CA GLU A 580 -25.89 -1.69 -9.47
C GLU A 580 -24.40 -1.76 -9.10
N PHE A 581 -24.06 -1.68 -7.81
CA PHE A 581 -22.66 -1.63 -7.38
C PHE A 581 -22.13 -2.96 -6.82
N LEU A 582 -22.86 -3.64 -5.94
CA LEU A 582 -22.38 -4.89 -5.36
C LEU A 582 -22.33 -5.98 -6.42
N VAL A 583 -21.27 -6.77 -6.38
CA VAL A 583 -21.02 -7.83 -7.34
C VAL A 583 -20.88 -9.21 -6.69
N PHE A 584 -20.92 -9.27 -5.36
CA PHE A 584 -20.94 -10.54 -4.62
C PHE A 584 -22.38 -11.06 -4.45
N GLU A 585 -23.34 -10.14 -4.30
CA GLU A 585 -24.78 -10.35 -4.13
C GLU A 585 -25.55 -9.08 -4.55
N GLU A 586 -26.89 -9.10 -4.59
CA GLU A 586 -27.69 -7.93 -4.96
C GLU A 586 -27.52 -6.80 -3.94
N GLY A 587 -27.27 -5.59 -4.41
CA GLY A 587 -27.30 -4.37 -3.61
C GLY A 587 -26.36 -3.28 -4.13
N PRO A 588 -26.17 -2.18 -3.36
CA PRO A 588 -26.83 -1.88 -2.09
C PRO A 588 -28.34 -1.62 -2.23
N SER A 589 -29.11 -1.70 -1.14
CA SER A 589 -30.58 -1.55 -1.16
C SER A 589 -31.05 -0.09 -1.40
N VAL A 590 -30.15 0.88 -1.21
CA VAL A 590 -30.29 2.31 -1.49
C VAL A 590 -29.01 2.82 -2.16
N ASP A 591 -29.07 4.02 -2.76
CA ASP A 591 -27.84 4.69 -3.19
C ASP A 591 -26.97 4.99 -1.96
N VAL A 592 -25.70 4.56 -1.99
CA VAL A 592 -24.73 4.86 -0.93
C VAL A 592 -23.68 5.79 -1.51
N THR A 593 -23.48 6.94 -0.87
CA THR A 593 -22.36 7.84 -1.21
C THR A 593 -21.31 7.76 -0.11
N LEU A 594 -20.16 7.16 -0.38
CA LEU A 594 -19.00 7.23 0.50
C LEU A 594 -18.44 8.65 0.45
N GLN A 595 -18.05 9.19 1.60
CA GLN A 595 -17.52 10.54 1.71
C GLN A 595 -16.31 10.56 2.66
N TRP A 596 -15.29 11.35 2.29
CA TRP A 596 -14.06 11.51 3.08
C TRP A 596 -13.67 12.98 3.13
N ALA A 597 -13.46 13.54 4.32
CA ALA A 597 -12.93 14.90 4.43
C ALA A 597 -11.44 14.92 4.10
N THR A 598 -10.68 14.00 4.70
CA THR A 598 -9.23 13.90 4.55
C THR A 598 -8.80 12.63 3.81
N TYR A 599 -7.61 12.66 3.21
CA TYR A 599 -7.01 11.44 2.64
C TYR A 599 -6.80 10.36 3.71
N ARG A 600 -6.57 10.79 4.96
CA ARG A 600 -6.45 9.93 6.14
C ARG A 600 -7.75 9.19 6.41
N ASP A 601 -8.91 9.85 6.33
CA ASP A 601 -10.22 9.21 6.51
C ASP A 601 -10.49 8.14 5.44
N ALA A 602 -10.11 8.42 4.19
CA ALA A 602 -10.20 7.43 3.11
C ALA A 602 -9.34 6.19 3.42
N SER A 603 -8.09 6.40 3.85
CA SER A 603 -7.20 5.30 4.26
C SER A 603 -7.72 4.53 5.46
N ASP A 604 -8.32 5.18 6.46
CA ASP A 604 -8.87 4.51 7.64
C ASP A 604 -10.07 3.63 7.26
N GLN A 605 -10.93 4.13 6.37
CA GLN A 605 -12.02 3.36 5.81
C GLN A 605 -11.54 2.17 4.97
N THR A 606 -10.44 2.31 4.22
CA THR A 606 -9.81 1.19 3.49
C THR A 606 -9.48 0.05 4.43
N SER A 607 -8.89 0.37 5.58
CA SER A 607 -8.51 -0.62 6.57
C SER A 607 -9.70 -1.33 7.22
N LEU A 608 -10.74 -0.59 7.65
CA LEU A 608 -11.95 -1.18 8.22
C LEU A 608 -12.67 -2.12 7.23
N SER A 609 -12.63 -1.79 5.94
CA SER A 609 -13.21 -2.63 4.88
C SER A 609 -12.66 -4.05 4.86
N ARG A 610 -11.44 -4.29 5.36
CA ARG A 610 -10.77 -5.60 5.34
C ARG A 610 -11.22 -6.50 6.49
N ILE A 611 -11.67 -5.88 7.58
CA ILE A 611 -12.31 -6.55 8.69
C ILE A 611 -13.75 -6.93 8.31
N TRP A 612 -14.55 -5.98 7.78
CA TRP A 612 -15.91 -6.29 7.28
C TRP A 612 -15.91 -7.25 6.10
N GLY A 613 -14.93 -7.15 5.21
CA GLY A 613 -14.73 -8.09 4.11
C GLY A 613 -14.26 -9.48 4.57
N GLY A 614 -13.97 -9.68 5.86
CA GLY A 614 -13.68 -10.98 6.43
C GLY A 614 -12.23 -11.48 6.27
N ILE A 615 -11.30 -10.67 5.75
CA ILE A 615 -10.00 -11.16 5.24
C ILE A 615 -8.79 -10.72 6.06
N HIS A 616 -8.94 -9.75 6.96
CA HIS A 616 -7.90 -9.30 7.89
C HIS A 616 -8.49 -9.04 9.28
N PRO A 617 -7.88 -9.54 10.37
CA PRO A 617 -8.19 -9.14 11.74
C PRO A 617 -7.53 -7.79 12.12
N PRO A 618 -7.90 -7.20 13.27
CA PRO A 618 -7.29 -5.96 13.78
C PRO A 618 -5.75 -5.98 13.88
N ALA A 619 -5.16 -7.13 14.23
CA ALA A 619 -3.71 -7.33 14.34
C ALA A 619 -2.98 -7.07 13.02
N ASP A 620 -3.62 -7.35 11.87
CA ASP A 620 -3.03 -7.09 10.57
C ASP A 620 -3.09 -5.60 10.19
N ASP A 621 -4.07 -4.86 10.72
CA ASP A 621 -4.38 -3.51 10.26
C ASP A 621 -3.49 -2.43 10.89
N ILE A 622 -3.49 -2.32 12.22
CA ILE A 622 -2.88 -1.19 12.92
C ILE A 622 -1.38 -1.04 12.61
N PRO A 623 -0.55 -2.10 12.66
CA PRO A 623 0.86 -1.97 12.31
C PRO A 623 1.06 -1.48 10.87
N GLY A 624 0.19 -1.88 9.94
CA GLY A 624 0.23 -1.40 8.55
C GLY A 624 -0.05 0.10 8.44
N ARG A 625 -1.04 0.61 9.18
CA ARG A 625 -1.26 2.07 9.25
C ARG A 625 -0.04 2.78 9.86
N ILE A 626 0.45 2.32 11.01
CA ILE A 626 1.61 2.95 11.68
C ILE A 626 2.84 2.99 10.77
N ILE A 627 3.17 1.87 10.13
CA ILE A 627 4.29 1.79 9.19
C ILE A 627 4.06 2.71 7.99
N GLY A 628 2.84 2.76 7.47
CA GLY A 628 2.51 3.63 6.35
C GLY A 628 2.77 5.11 6.63
N GLU A 629 2.51 5.57 7.86
CA GLU A 629 2.83 6.94 8.32
C GLU A 629 4.33 7.20 8.41
N GLN A 630 5.14 6.17 8.68
CA GLN A 630 6.59 6.28 8.80
C GLN A 630 7.30 6.25 7.44
N LEU A 631 6.73 5.53 6.46
CA LEU A 631 7.31 5.43 5.12
C LEU A 631 7.24 6.76 4.37
N ALA A 632 6.09 7.44 4.42
CA ALA A 632 5.83 8.60 3.58
C ALA A 632 6.82 9.76 3.75
N PRO A 633 7.18 10.23 4.97
CA PRO A 633 8.16 11.30 5.12
C PRO A 633 9.53 10.96 4.53
N LYS A 634 9.97 9.69 4.65
CA LYS A 634 11.25 9.24 4.10
C LYS A 634 11.23 9.25 2.57
N VAL A 635 10.16 8.73 1.97
CA VAL A 635 9.94 8.77 0.52
C VAL A 635 9.90 10.22 0.03
N PHE A 636 9.22 11.10 0.76
CA PHE A 636 9.07 12.51 0.39
C PHE A 636 10.41 13.24 0.40
N GLU A 637 11.18 13.10 1.49
CA GLU A 637 12.54 13.67 1.60
C GLU A 637 13.46 13.14 0.49
N PHE A 638 13.42 11.84 0.25
CA PHE A 638 14.24 11.20 -0.78
C PHE A 638 13.90 11.74 -2.18
N ALA A 639 12.63 11.75 -2.58
CA ALA A 639 12.21 12.24 -3.89
C ALA A 639 12.42 13.76 -4.05
N GLU A 640 12.17 14.56 -3.00
CA GLU A 640 12.40 16.00 -3.01
C GLU A 640 13.87 16.35 -3.28
N SER A 641 14.80 15.50 -2.83
CA SER A 641 16.24 15.66 -3.12
C SER A 641 16.55 15.63 -4.63
N TYR A 642 15.83 14.79 -5.40
CA TYR A 642 15.93 14.73 -6.86
C TYR A 642 15.33 15.97 -7.51
N PHE A 643 14.18 16.44 -7.02
CA PHE A 643 13.54 17.65 -7.56
C PHE A 643 14.40 18.90 -7.38
N GLN A 644 15.19 18.94 -6.32
CA GLN A 644 16.08 20.06 -6.00
C GLN A 644 17.48 19.93 -6.62
N GLY A 645 17.82 18.79 -7.23
CA GLY A 645 19.15 18.54 -7.79
C GLY A 645 20.25 18.41 -6.75
N ILE A 646 19.91 18.11 -5.49
CA ILE A 646 20.84 18.05 -4.36
C ILE A 646 21.35 16.63 -4.07
N VAL A 647 21.03 15.68 -4.94
CA VAL A 647 21.47 14.28 -4.84
C VAL A 647 22.99 14.22 -4.90
N THR A 648 23.62 13.75 -3.84
CA THR A 648 25.02 13.31 -3.91
C THR A 648 25.00 11.88 -4.41
N GLY A 649 25.74 11.52 -5.47
CA GLY A 649 25.83 10.15 -6.01
C GLY A 649 26.53 9.17 -5.06
N ILE A 650 26.01 9.07 -3.84
CA ILE A 650 26.54 8.43 -2.65
C ILE A 650 25.30 7.85 -1.99
N ASP A 651 25.18 6.53 -1.96
CA ASP A 651 24.13 5.87 -1.18
C ASP A 651 24.30 6.27 0.30
N ASP A 652 23.20 6.53 1.02
CA ASP A 652 23.26 6.84 2.46
C ASP A 652 23.97 5.72 3.26
N ASP A 653 23.96 4.49 2.72
CA ASP A 653 24.70 3.34 3.25
C ASP A 653 26.23 3.46 3.13
N ASP A 654 26.76 4.32 2.25
CA ASP A 654 28.18 4.67 2.17
C ASP A 654 28.58 5.78 3.16
N ILE A 655 27.61 6.41 3.83
CA ILE A 655 27.86 7.40 4.87
C ILE A 655 28.06 6.67 6.21
N PRO A 656 29.26 6.72 6.81
CA PRO A 656 29.52 6.03 8.06
C PRO A 656 28.57 6.53 9.17
N GLU A 657 28.06 5.62 9.98
CA GLU A 657 27.28 5.98 11.16
C GLU A 657 28.17 6.78 12.13
N LEU A 658 27.77 8.02 12.44
CA LEU A 658 28.55 8.94 13.27
C LEU A 658 27.78 9.24 14.54
N SER A 659 28.44 9.14 15.70
CA SER A 659 27.91 9.69 16.94
C SER A 659 28.61 11.01 17.26
N PHE A 660 27.83 12.03 17.62
CA PHE A 660 28.36 13.35 17.91
C PHE A 660 27.57 14.06 19.01
N GLY A 661 28.23 14.93 19.76
CA GLY A 661 27.62 15.68 20.85
C GLY A 661 28.65 16.28 21.81
N PRO A 662 28.18 17.07 22.80
CA PRO A 662 26.79 17.46 23.03
C PRO A 662 26.26 18.43 21.96
N ASN A 663 24.95 18.44 21.67
CA ASN A 663 24.33 19.44 20.79
C ASN A 663 22.90 19.74 21.29
N PRO A 664 22.63 20.92 21.87
CA PRO A 664 23.49 22.11 21.92
C PRO A 664 24.74 21.95 22.79
N VAL A 665 25.84 22.59 22.38
CA VAL A 665 27.11 22.69 23.12
C VAL A 665 27.07 23.94 24.00
N VAL A 666 27.52 23.86 25.24
CA VAL A 666 27.71 25.05 26.09
C VAL A 666 28.99 25.77 25.65
N ASN A 667 28.94 27.10 25.46
CA ASN A 667 30.12 27.86 25.04
C ASN A 667 31.33 27.58 25.96
N GLY A 668 32.40 27.08 25.36
CA GLY A 668 33.63 26.69 26.05
C GLY A 668 33.81 25.19 26.26
N GLU A 669 32.78 24.39 26.03
CA GLU A 669 32.88 22.93 25.88
C GLU A 669 33.21 22.54 24.43
N ASP A 670 33.73 21.34 24.24
CA ASP A 670 34.06 20.83 22.92
C ASP A 670 32.88 20.04 22.33
N PHE A 671 32.66 20.19 21.03
CA PHE A 671 31.77 19.32 20.26
C PHE A 671 32.58 18.11 19.76
N SER A 672 32.26 16.91 20.24
CA SER A 672 32.95 15.69 19.84
C SER A 672 32.21 14.96 18.74
N ILE A 673 32.97 14.41 17.79
CA ILE A 673 32.52 13.55 16.70
C ILE A 673 33.30 12.24 16.80
N LYS A 674 32.60 11.15 17.04
CA LYS A 674 33.14 9.80 16.99
C LYS A 674 32.90 9.20 15.62
N LEU A 675 33.96 8.60 15.09
CA LEU A 675 34.02 8.07 13.74
C LEU A 675 34.31 6.57 13.81
N PRO A 676 33.71 5.75 12.95
CA PRO A 676 34.05 4.34 12.86
C PRO A 676 35.48 4.15 12.32
N GLU A 677 36.01 2.93 12.52
CA GLU A 677 37.31 2.54 11.96
C GLU A 677 37.30 2.63 10.43
N ARG A 678 38.41 3.12 9.86
CA ARG A 678 38.52 3.39 8.42
C ARG A 678 39.97 3.42 7.95
N THR A 679 40.17 3.28 6.64
CA THR A 679 41.49 3.26 5.99
C THR A 679 41.85 4.57 5.28
N TYR A 680 40.93 5.53 5.22
CA TYR A 680 41.08 6.81 4.52
C TYR A 680 40.90 8.02 5.46
N ALA A 681 41.39 9.17 5.03
CA ALA A 681 41.26 10.43 5.76
C ALA A 681 39.95 11.16 5.41
N ILE A 682 39.39 11.92 6.34
CA ILE A 682 38.17 12.72 6.16
C ILE A 682 38.55 14.20 6.16
N GLN A 683 38.05 14.98 5.21
CA GLN A 683 38.15 16.43 5.26
C GLN A 683 37.04 16.98 6.16
N LEU A 684 37.41 17.81 7.13
CA LEU A 684 36.49 18.50 8.02
C LEU A 684 36.55 19.99 7.76
N SER A 685 35.38 20.61 7.58
CA SER A 685 35.22 22.07 7.62
C SER A 685 34.19 22.44 8.68
N PHE A 686 34.53 23.34 9.58
CA PHE A 686 33.63 23.94 10.56
C PHE A 686 33.45 25.41 10.21
N SER A 687 32.20 25.86 10.07
CA SER A 687 31.87 27.19 9.53
C SER A 687 30.61 27.76 10.19
N SER A 688 30.46 29.08 10.16
CA SER A 688 29.18 29.75 10.47
C SER A 688 28.17 29.60 9.33
N ILE A 689 26.90 29.89 9.61
CA ILE A 689 25.81 29.76 8.64
C ILE A 689 25.95 30.69 7.42
N ASP A 690 26.72 31.78 7.54
CA ASP A 690 27.04 32.71 6.46
C ASP A 690 28.23 32.23 5.59
N GLY A 691 28.79 31.05 5.89
CA GLY A 691 29.90 30.45 5.15
C GLY A 691 31.29 30.87 5.64
N SER A 692 31.40 31.68 6.70
CA SER A 692 32.72 32.03 7.25
C SER A 692 33.39 30.81 7.89
N SER A 693 34.58 30.47 7.40
CA SER A 693 35.35 29.32 7.86
C SER A 693 35.93 29.55 9.25
N ILE A 694 35.68 28.63 10.18
CA ILE A 694 36.23 28.61 11.55
C ILE A 694 37.43 27.67 11.62
N LEU A 695 37.28 26.45 11.09
CA LEU A 695 38.33 25.44 11.05
C LEU A 695 38.22 24.65 9.76
N ASN A 696 39.35 24.40 9.11
CA ASN A 696 39.48 23.34 8.11
C ASN A 696 40.58 22.40 8.56
N SER A 697 40.30 21.11 8.60
CA SER A 697 41.28 20.10 9.01
C SER A 697 41.09 18.80 8.24
N THR A 698 42.10 17.93 8.31
CA THR A 698 42.02 16.57 7.78
C THR A 698 42.13 15.60 8.94
N ILE A 699 41.10 14.78 9.13
CA ILE A 699 41.04 13.73 10.14
C ILE A 699 41.71 12.49 9.56
N LYS A 700 42.78 12.01 10.21
CA LYS A 700 43.54 10.86 9.72
C LYS A 700 42.72 9.57 9.86
N ALA A 701 43.02 8.56 9.04
CA ALA A 701 42.37 7.25 9.09
C ALA A 701 42.42 6.60 10.49
N SER A 702 43.53 6.80 11.22
CA SER A 702 43.75 6.24 12.56
C SER A 702 43.09 7.01 13.71
N GLN A 703 42.32 8.08 13.43
CA GLN A 703 41.67 8.89 14.47
C GLN A 703 40.18 8.55 14.55
N ASN A 704 39.74 7.96 15.65
CA ASN A 704 38.34 7.55 15.82
C ASN A 704 37.48 8.59 16.55
N GLU A 705 38.07 9.71 16.97
CA GLU A 705 37.36 10.82 17.61
C GLU A 705 38.02 12.15 17.26
N VAL A 706 37.20 13.19 17.10
CA VAL A 706 37.61 14.57 16.86
C VAL A 706 36.78 15.50 17.72
N SER A 707 37.45 16.39 18.45
CA SER A 707 36.81 17.41 19.27
C SER A 707 37.01 18.80 18.64
N LEU A 708 35.93 19.56 18.51
CA LEU A 708 35.90 20.91 17.97
C LEU A 708 35.68 21.91 19.10
N ALA A 709 36.66 22.78 19.32
CA ALA A 709 36.57 23.83 20.33
C ALA A 709 35.51 24.86 19.96
N THR A 710 34.57 25.10 20.88
CA THR A 710 33.49 26.08 20.67
C THR A 710 33.66 27.38 21.47
N ALA A 711 34.81 27.54 22.13
CA ALA A 711 35.10 28.72 22.93
C ALA A 711 34.95 30.01 22.12
N LYS A 712 34.18 30.96 22.65
CA LYS A 712 33.85 32.26 22.02
C LYS A 712 32.92 32.19 20.80
N LEU A 713 32.37 31.02 20.49
CA LEU A 713 31.31 30.87 19.50
C LEU A 713 29.94 31.02 20.17
N LYS A 714 28.97 31.60 19.46
CA LYS A 714 27.58 31.67 19.89
C LYS A 714 26.67 31.66 18.68
N GLY A 715 25.64 30.81 18.69
CA GLY A 715 24.70 30.66 17.58
C GLY A 715 24.80 29.32 16.87
N VAL A 716 24.44 29.28 15.59
CA VAL A 716 24.35 28.07 14.78
C VAL A 716 25.53 27.98 13.82
N PHE A 717 26.14 26.80 13.77
CA PHE A 717 27.31 26.49 12.95
C PHE A 717 27.09 25.19 12.17
N LEU A 718 27.89 24.98 11.13
CA LEU A 718 27.86 23.80 10.29
C LEU A 718 29.23 23.11 10.30
N VAL A 719 29.23 21.81 10.58
CA VAL A 719 30.38 20.93 10.38
C VAL A 719 30.13 20.09 9.13
N ASN A 720 30.92 20.29 8.08
CA ASN A 720 30.92 19.41 6.91
C ASN A 720 32.07 18.41 7.02
N LEU A 721 31.75 17.13 6.85
CA LEU A 721 32.69 16.03 6.74
C LEU A 721 32.63 15.50 5.31
N ARG A 722 33.80 15.26 4.71
CA ARG A 722 33.92 14.70 3.36
C ARG A 722 34.91 13.55 3.36
N GLY A 723 34.40 12.33 3.17
CA GLY A 723 35.18 11.13 2.91
C GLY A 723 35.58 11.01 1.44
N ASN A 724 36.05 9.82 1.04
CA ASN A 724 36.39 9.55 -0.37
C ASN A 724 35.15 9.67 -1.26
N ASN A 725 34.08 9.01 -0.85
CA ASN A 725 32.86 8.87 -1.64
C ASN A 725 31.62 9.29 -0.83
N TRP A 726 31.74 10.09 0.23
CA TRP A 726 30.58 10.55 1.01
C TRP A 726 30.75 11.96 1.59
N LYS A 727 29.64 12.63 1.90
CA LYS A 727 29.60 13.91 2.62
C LYS A 727 28.54 13.90 3.71
N LYS A 728 28.82 14.49 4.88
CA LYS A 728 27.86 14.65 5.98
C LYS A 728 27.92 16.07 6.51
N VAL A 729 26.77 16.68 6.73
CA VAL A 729 26.64 18.03 7.30
C VAL A 729 25.97 17.92 8.67
N ILE A 730 26.62 18.47 9.71
CA ILE A 730 26.10 18.46 11.07
C ILE A 730 25.84 19.91 11.50
N LYS A 731 24.60 20.21 11.88
CA LYS A 731 24.22 21.49 12.47
C LYS A 731 24.59 21.50 13.97
N VAL A 732 25.45 22.41 14.39
CA VAL A 732 25.90 22.55 15.79
C VAL A 732 25.35 23.85 16.38
N VAL A 733 24.68 23.76 17.52
CA VAL A 733 24.14 24.92 18.25
C VAL A 733 25.04 25.19 19.46
N VAL A 734 25.71 26.35 19.50
CA VAL A 734 26.53 26.78 20.65
C VAL A 734 25.77 27.83 21.45
N ARG A 735 25.48 27.53 22.72
CA ARG A 735 24.69 28.39 23.63
C ARG A 735 25.55 29.24 24.54
#